data_AF-A0A1B1BK77-F1
#
_entry.id   AF-A0A1B1BK77-F1
#
_cell.length_a   1.000
_cell.length_b   1.000
_cell.length_c   1.000
_cell.angle_alpha   90.00
_cell.angle_beta   90.00
_cell.angle_gamma   90.00
#
_symmetry.space_group_name_H-M   'P 1'
#
loop_
_entity.id
_entity.type
_entity.pdbx_description
1 polymer ?
#
loop_
_entity_poly.entity_id
_entity_poly.type
_entity_poly.pdbx_seq_one_letter_code
_entity_poly.pdbx_strand_id
1 'polypeptide(L)'
;MTAPGRTLPPPGIRPGGPPRAAPSADARRPARRRVPPLRWPLSAALLVMLLAGCTALGTVLAGSGWWWVLLVIAAAVLSAAAGFRRARVPAALVPVLSAGALVVLLTLVFGGGTGVLWLIPTGDTFARFTDLATSGVRSIQTQGTPAQVLDGILFLLACGVGLLAILMDVLAIGLRWPALAGIPPLVPLAVPGFVIDTGAEWGSLVATAVAYLLVLRVDARLRGMEAIRQRGSLGWSATSPPGAVRGALAIGAIGIAGALVIGLTAPIVSGVTGGSRPNSALFGGGVSPMINLGQDLRRPAPTPALHYRTTASEQPYLALLTLDDIKGTTWLPRPVEIDPEKTVEAIDDPPGLSEAVTRTSATTTIAIDGVRTDLLPVPVPATSVDGLTGEWFWNNGTRAITSPDSSTSGQRYTVTSLEVQPTREQLRQAGGRYPAGIESSLALPEDTPGIIAETAGTVTAGAESNYDAAVDLQDYLRGNDFSYDTEAPVEDGYDGGGAAVIATFLEVKRGYCVHFSSAMALMARSLGIPARISLGYLPGTRTTTVVGGLNRYNVDSDDLHAWPELYFTGVGWVPFEPTPGRGSVPDYALPESSAVAGAPESGGAAPVAPRPNDNPGLTGGPSGTVTAAEDDLPGILARVGLLVAAALMLLAVPGVARVLRRRRRRRLLAADRAGAVLAWRELTDTALDHGVTVYETLTARELAGAIRARPGVGDTPEVSDALERMLVAIERAHYARTSPGTGGGADLLRDLDAVVRAVGQGGSAAERARATVAPASLGSTALRRMGLARGSAVGPDEGANQRTPTGA
;
A
#
# COMPACT_ATOMS: atom_id res chain seq x y z
N MET A 1 -32.39 112.17 8.47
CA MET A 1 -30.96 112.54 8.59
C MET A 1 -30.13 111.46 7.93
N THR A 2 -29.20 111.91 7.11
CA THR A 2 -28.21 111.19 6.30
C THR A 2 -27.47 110.04 7.01
N ALA A 3 -27.37 108.88 6.36
CA ALA A 3 -26.22 107.98 6.49
C ALA A 3 -26.17 107.02 5.27
N PRO A 4 -24.98 106.76 4.68
CA PRO A 4 -24.88 106.17 3.35
C PRO A 4 -24.48 104.68 3.35
N GLY A 5 -24.98 103.98 2.33
CA GLY A 5 -24.17 103.12 1.45
C GLY A 5 -23.61 101.81 2.00
N ARG A 6 -24.39 100.74 1.92
CA ARG A 6 -23.85 99.40 1.69
C ARG A 6 -24.49 98.84 0.41
N THR A 7 -23.65 98.58 -0.58
CA THR A 7 -24.02 98.12 -1.91
C THR A 7 -24.64 96.72 -1.87
N LEU A 8 -25.80 96.61 -2.51
CA LEU A 8 -26.52 95.36 -2.79
C LEU A 8 -25.82 94.56 -3.91
N PRO A 9 -25.89 93.23 -3.89
CA PRO A 9 -25.48 92.38 -5.00
C PRO A 9 -26.63 92.19 -6.00
N PRO A 10 -26.34 91.79 -7.25
CA PRO A 10 -27.29 90.97 -7.99
C PRO A 10 -26.69 89.65 -8.49
N PRO A 11 -27.56 88.70 -8.87
CA PRO A 11 -27.30 87.27 -8.77
C PRO A 11 -27.15 86.58 -10.14
N GLY A 12 -26.62 85.36 -10.13
CA GLY A 12 -27.08 84.35 -11.09
C GLY A 12 -26.08 83.32 -11.62
N ILE A 13 -26.13 82.12 -11.00
CA ILE A 13 -26.11 80.77 -11.62
C ILE A 13 -24.79 80.23 -12.26
N ARG A 14 -24.14 79.26 -11.59
CA ARG A 14 -24.10 77.80 -11.93
C ARG A 14 -23.21 77.04 -10.93
N PRO A 15 -23.57 75.80 -10.53
CA PRO A 15 -22.84 75.04 -9.52
C PRO A 15 -21.60 74.37 -10.14
N GLY A 16 -20.41 74.84 -9.77
CA GLY A 16 -19.14 74.21 -10.11
C GLY A 16 -18.88 72.99 -9.21
N GLY A 17 -18.56 71.85 -9.82
CA GLY A 17 -18.19 70.62 -9.11
C GLY A 17 -16.95 70.79 -8.20
N PRO A 18 -16.76 69.87 -7.24
CA PRO A 18 -15.68 69.99 -6.26
C PRO A 18 -14.29 69.92 -6.93
N PRO A 19 -13.29 70.58 -6.35
CA PRO A 19 -11.97 70.73 -6.93
C PRO A 19 -11.29 69.36 -7.09
N ARG A 20 -10.65 69.16 -8.26
CA ARG A 20 -9.71 68.06 -8.50
C ARG A 20 -8.60 68.13 -7.45
N ALA A 21 -8.68 67.25 -6.45
CA ALA A 21 -7.59 67.01 -5.53
C ALA A 21 -6.36 66.56 -6.34
N ALA A 22 -5.24 67.25 -6.15
CA ALA A 22 -3.94 66.77 -6.60
C ALA A 22 -3.72 65.35 -6.04
N PRO A 23 -3.19 64.40 -6.83
CA PRO A 23 -2.90 63.07 -6.32
C PRO A 23 -1.83 63.22 -5.23
N SER A 24 -2.21 62.94 -3.99
CA SER A 24 -1.26 62.71 -2.92
C SER A 24 -0.28 61.65 -3.39
N ALA A 25 1.00 62.01 -3.45
CA ALA A 25 2.09 61.09 -3.69
C ALA A 25 2.23 60.17 -2.46
N ASP A 26 1.28 59.24 -2.31
CA ASP A 26 1.39 58.13 -1.39
C ASP A 26 2.41 57.18 -2.04
N ALA A 27 3.67 57.39 -1.67
CA ALA A 27 4.80 56.61 -2.12
C ALA A 27 4.46 55.12 -1.96
N ARG A 28 4.28 54.43 -3.09
CA ARG A 28 4.17 52.98 -3.16
C ARG A 28 5.40 52.39 -2.47
N ARG A 29 5.27 52.07 -1.19
CA ARG A 29 6.28 51.31 -0.44
C ARG A 29 6.51 50.00 -1.22
N PRO A 30 7.74 49.69 -1.65
CA PRO A 30 8.00 48.43 -2.31
C PRO A 30 7.60 47.30 -1.36
N ALA A 31 6.71 46.42 -1.85
CA ALA A 31 6.23 45.28 -1.10
C ALA A 31 7.43 44.44 -0.65
N ARG A 32 7.73 44.49 0.66
CA ARG A 32 8.76 43.67 1.30
C ARG A 32 8.47 42.21 0.94
N ARG A 33 9.26 41.61 0.03
CA ARG A 33 9.16 40.18 -0.31
C ARG A 33 9.66 39.37 0.89
N ARG A 34 8.69 38.96 1.71
CA ARG A 34 8.86 38.19 2.95
C ARG A 34 9.32 36.77 2.62
N VAL A 35 10.29 36.27 3.38
CA VAL A 35 10.63 34.84 3.39
C VAL A 35 9.44 34.09 4.02
N PRO A 36 8.83 33.10 3.35
CA PRO A 36 7.71 32.35 3.94
C PRO A 36 8.19 31.60 5.20
N PRO A 37 7.42 31.62 6.30
CA PRO A 37 7.79 30.89 7.51
C PRO A 37 7.86 29.38 7.23
N LEU A 38 8.77 28.69 7.94
CA LEU A 38 8.92 27.24 7.90
C LEU A 38 7.60 26.56 8.29
N ARG A 39 6.98 25.82 7.35
CA ARG A 39 5.72 25.07 7.55
C ARG A 39 5.92 23.60 7.96
N TRP A 40 7.09 23.26 8.52
CA TRP A 40 7.38 21.90 9.01
C TRP A 40 6.33 21.32 9.97
N PRO A 41 5.74 22.11 10.90
CA PRO A 41 4.68 21.59 11.76
C PRO A 41 3.44 21.13 10.98
N LEU A 42 3.14 21.79 9.85
CA LEU A 42 2.01 21.42 9.00
C LEU A 42 2.32 20.14 8.22
N SER A 43 3.52 19.99 7.66
CA SER A 43 3.95 18.74 7.02
C SER A 43 3.96 17.55 7.99
N ALA A 44 4.35 17.76 9.25
CA ALA A 44 4.27 16.72 10.28
C ALA A 44 2.82 16.36 10.64
N ALA A 45 1.92 17.35 10.73
CA ALA A 45 0.49 17.09 10.96
C ALA A 45 -0.16 16.31 9.81
N LEU A 46 0.23 16.59 8.55
CA LEU A 46 -0.20 15.83 7.38
C LEU A 46 0.27 14.37 7.43
N LEU A 47 1.52 14.12 7.85
CA LEU A 47 2.04 12.77 8.04
C LEU A 47 1.20 11.99 9.06
N VAL A 48 0.94 12.57 10.23
CA VAL A 48 0.12 11.94 11.28
C VAL A 48 -1.28 11.61 10.75
N MET A 49 -1.90 12.52 10.00
CA MET A 49 -3.23 12.30 9.43
C MET A 49 -3.27 11.18 8.39
N LEU A 50 -2.28 11.10 7.51
CA LEU A 50 -2.19 10.03 6.52
C LEU A 50 -1.99 8.66 7.19
N LEU A 51 -1.10 8.60 8.20
CA LEU A 51 -0.82 7.35 8.91
C LEU A 51 -1.98 6.87 9.77
N ALA A 52 -2.73 7.80 10.37
CA ALA A 52 -3.99 7.48 11.05
C ALA A 52 -4.99 6.87 10.05
N GLY A 53 -5.14 7.44 8.86
CA GLY A 53 -6.00 6.87 7.81
C GLY A 53 -5.58 5.46 7.38
N CYS A 54 -4.27 5.21 7.26
CA CYS A 54 -3.73 3.90 6.89
C CYS A 54 -3.95 2.81 7.96
N THR A 55 -4.21 3.15 9.22
CA THR A 55 -4.51 2.11 10.25
C THR A 55 -5.77 1.31 9.94
N ALA A 56 -6.72 1.90 9.21
CA ALA A 56 -7.94 1.21 8.79
C ALA A 56 -7.67 0.02 7.87
N LEU A 57 -6.56 0.01 7.13
CA LEU A 57 -6.18 -1.12 6.28
C LEU A 57 -5.81 -2.37 7.08
N GLY A 58 -5.55 -2.24 8.39
CA GLY A 58 -5.21 -3.37 9.26
C GLY A 58 -6.34 -4.39 9.46
N THR A 59 -7.59 -4.04 9.14
CA THR A 59 -8.69 -5.03 9.13
C THR A 59 -8.69 -5.89 7.88
N VAL A 60 -8.07 -5.41 6.80
CA VAL A 60 -8.03 -6.07 5.48
C VAL A 60 -6.68 -6.74 5.22
N LEU A 61 -5.61 -6.31 5.90
CA LEU A 61 -4.24 -6.77 5.67
C LEU A 61 -3.66 -7.45 6.91
N ALA A 62 -3.05 -8.62 6.70
CA ALA A 62 -2.35 -9.35 7.75
C ALA A 62 -0.98 -8.74 8.10
N GLY A 63 -0.60 -8.84 9.38
CA GLY A 63 0.67 -8.34 9.90
C GLY A 63 0.71 -6.81 10.09
N SER A 64 1.82 -6.28 10.60
CA SER A 64 2.02 -4.83 10.83
C SER A 64 3.22 -4.23 10.09
N GLY A 65 4.05 -5.05 9.43
CA GLY A 65 5.26 -4.60 8.74
C GLY A 65 5.00 -3.58 7.63
N TRP A 66 3.90 -3.77 6.90
CA TRP A 66 3.47 -2.87 5.83
C TRP A 66 3.25 -1.44 6.32
N TRP A 67 2.71 -1.24 7.51
CA TRP A 67 2.42 0.09 8.06
C TRP A 67 3.69 0.92 8.26
N TRP A 68 4.78 0.29 8.69
CA TRP A 68 6.09 0.94 8.86
C TRP A 68 6.70 1.35 7.52
N VAL A 69 6.53 0.54 6.47
CA VAL A 69 6.98 0.89 5.12
C VAL A 69 6.22 2.10 4.60
N LEU A 70 4.89 2.15 4.80
CA LEU A 70 4.06 3.31 4.43
C LEU A 70 4.47 4.57 5.20
N LEU A 71 4.81 4.44 6.50
CA LEU A 71 5.36 5.54 7.30
C LEU A 71 6.63 6.11 6.70
N VAL A 72 7.58 5.27 6.32
CA VAL A 72 8.86 5.70 5.76
C VAL A 72 8.65 6.39 4.41
N ILE A 73 7.77 5.86 3.57
CA ILE A 73 7.46 6.43 2.25
C ILE A 73 6.78 7.80 2.39
N ALA A 74 5.72 7.88 3.20
CA ALA A 74 5.01 9.13 3.44
C ALA A 74 5.94 10.20 4.05
N ALA A 75 6.77 9.82 5.03
CA ALA A 75 7.70 10.72 5.68
C ALA A 75 8.78 11.22 4.71
N ALA A 76 9.33 10.34 3.87
CA ALA A 76 10.34 10.70 2.88
C ALA A 76 9.78 11.67 1.83
N VAL A 77 8.60 11.40 1.29
CA VAL A 77 7.93 12.25 0.29
C VAL A 77 7.60 13.63 0.85
N LEU A 78 6.97 13.70 2.04
CA LEU A 78 6.63 14.98 2.68
C LEU A 78 7.87 15.79 3.08
N SER A 79 8.93 15.11 3.50
CA SER A 79 10.22 15.74 3.83
C SER A 79 10.93 16.26 2.58
N ALA A 80 10.89 15.52 1.46
CA ALA A 80 11.41 15.96 0.17
C ALA A 80 10.65 17.21 -0.31
N ALA A 81 9.32 17.21 -0.27
CA ALA A 81 8.49 18.36 -0.63
C ALA A 81 8.81 19.59 0.24
N ALA A 82 8.95 19.40 1.56
CA ALA A 82 9.39 20.45 2.48
C ALA A 82 10.81 20.96 2.17
N GLY A 83 11.72 20.06 1.79
CA GLY A 83 13.08 20.35 1.34
C GLY A 83 13.11 21.18 0.05
N PHE A 84 12.33 20.81 -0.97
CA PHE A 84 12.23 21.57 -2.22
C PHE A 84 11.68 22.98 -2.00
N ARG A 85 10.67 23.12 -1.14
CA ARG A 85 10.18 24.46 -0.73
C ARG A 85 11.24 25.26 0.02
N ARG A 86 12.03 24.62 0.87
CA ARG A 86 13.15 25.25 1.55
C ARG A 86 14.22 25.72 0.55
N ALA A 87 14.46 24.93 -0.50
CA ALA A 87 15.31 25.29 -1.63
C ALA A 87 14.68 26.36 -2.56
N ARG A 88 13.46 26.84 -2.25
CA ARG A 88 12.69 27.82 -3.03
C ARG A 88 12.40 27.38 -4.46
N VAL A 89 12.25 26.08 -4.68
CA VAL A 89 11.68 25.54 -5.91
C VAL A 89 10.30 26.21 -6.14
N PRO A 90 9.99 26.67 -7.36
CA PRO A 90 8.66 27.18 -7.69
C PRO A 90 7.56 26.22 -7.25
N ALA A 91 6.47 26.74 -6.68
CA ALA A 91 5.40 25.90 -6.11
C ALA A 91 4.82 24.91 -7.12
N ALA A 92 4.81 25.24 -8.41
CA ALA A 92 4.37 24.35 -9.49
C ALA A 92 5.31 23.16 -9.77
N LEU A 93 6.61 23.29 -9.45
CA LEU A 93 7.60 22.23 -9.67
C LEU A 93 7.75 21.30 -8.46
N VAL A 94 7.29 21.72 -7.27
CA VAL A 94 7.38 20.90 -6.04
C VAL A 94 6.66 19.55 -6.19
N PRO A 95 5.44 19.44 -6.75
CA PRO A 95 4.77 18.16 -6.92
C PRO A 95 5.52 17.25 -7.90
N VAL A 96 6.03 17.80 -8.99
CA VAL A 96 6.80 17.05 -10.01
C VAL A 96 8.10 16.50 -9.42
N LEU A 97 8.84 17.32 -8.68
CA LEU A 97 10.07 16.85 -8.01
C LEU A 97 9.77 15.86 -6.87
N SER A 98 8.63 15.99 -6.20
CA SER A 98 8.20 15.05 -5.16
C SER A 98 7.78 13.70 -5.77
N ALA A 99 7.16 13.70 -6.95
CA ALA A 99 6.89 12.48 -7.73
C ALA A 99 8.20 11.83 -8.19
N GLY A 100 9.18 12.61 -8.66
CA GLY A 100 10.51 12.09 -8.96
C GLY A 100 11.20 11.47 -7.74
N ALA A 101 11.10 12.11 -6.57
CA ALA A 101 11.61 11.55 -5.32
C ALA A 101 10.89 10.25 -4.90
N LEU A 102 9.58 10.16 -5.15
CA LEU A 102 8.82 8.93 -4.94
C LEU A 102 9.30 7.81 -5.87
N VAL A 103 9.50 8.07 -7.16
CA VAL A 103 10.02 7.07 -8.12
C VAL A 103 11.39 6.55 -7.68
N VAL A 104 12.30 7.46 -7.31
CA VAL A 104 13.62 7.09 -6.78
C VAL A 104 13.50 6.22 -5.53
N LEU A 105 12.59 6.56 -4.63
CA LEU A 105 12.33 5.79 -3.42
C LEU A 105 11.79 4.39 -3.73
N LEU A 106 10.85 4.30 -4.67
CA LEU A 106 10.32 3.01 -5.13
C LEU A 106 11.40 2.17 -5.80
N THR A 107 12.31 2.77 -6.58
CA THR A 107 13.45 2.07 -7.19
C THR A 107 14.40 1.52 -6.13
N LEU A 108 14.68 2.27 -5.07
CA LEU A 108 15.52 1.81 -3.96
C LEU A 108 14.90 0.66 -3.18
N VAL A 109 13.59 0.71 -2.92
CA VAL A 109 12.91 -0.28 -2.07
C VAL A 109 12.52 -1.54 -2.85
N PHE A 110 12.01 -1.37 -4.08
CA PHE A 110 11.38 -2.43 -4.87
C PHE A 110 12.11 -2.77 -6.17
N GLY A 111 13.08 -1.95 -6.60
CA GLY A 111 13.80 -2.15 -7.87
C GLY A 111 14.76 -3.34 -7.86
N GLY A 112 15.09 -3.92 -6.70
CA GLY A 112 15.93 -5.13 -6.60
C GLY A 112 17.27 -5.06 -7.34
N GLY A 113 17.88 -3.87 -7.40
CA GLY A 113 19.21 -3.66 -7.98
C GLY A 113 19.24 -3.30 -9.47
N THR A 114 18.09 -3.19 -10.16
CA THR A 114 18.04 -2.87 -11.60
C THR A 114 18.36 -1.41 -11.93
N GLY A 115 18.35 -0.51 -10.94
CA GLY A 115 18.58 0.93 -11.13
C GLY A 115 20.07 1.28 -11.28
N VAL A 116 20.38 2.25 -12.15
CA VAL A 116 21.76 2.78 -12.26
C VAL A 116 22.11 3.49 -10.96
N LEU A 117 23.23 3.08 -10.34
CA LEU A 117 23.64 3.51 -8.99
C LEU A 117 22.55 3.32 -7.93
N TRP A 118 21.65 2.35 -8.13
CA TRP A 118 20.46 2.09 -7.29
C TRP A 118 19.42 3.23 -7.25
N LEU A 119 19.63 4.34 -7.95
CA LEU A 119 18.82 5.56 -7.80
C LEU A 119 18.02 5.92 -9.05
N ILE A 120 18.58 5.68 -10.23
CA ILE A 120 17.97 6.09 -11.50
C ILE A 120 17.27 4.87 -12.11
N PRO A 121 15.94 4.91 -12.33
CA PRO A 121 15.22 3.78 -12.92
C PRO A 121 15.67 3.54 -14.37
N THR A 122 15.86 2.27 -14.70
CA THR A 122 16.15 1.75 -16.05
C THR A 122 14.89 1.15 -16.68
N GLY A 123 14.95 0.74 -17.96
CA GLY A 123 13.88 -0.04 -18.59
C GLY A 123 13.50 -1.28 -17.77
N ASP A 124 14.49 -2.02 -17.30
CA ASP A 124 14.31 -3.22 -16.46
C ASP A 124 13.65 -2.91 -15.12
N THR A 125 13.90 -1.71 -14.56
CA THR A 125 13.22 -1.25 -13.34
C THR A 125 11.72 -1.07 -13.56
N PHE A 126 11.33 -0.52 -14.71
CA PHE A 126 9.92 -0.35 -15.07
C PHE A 126 9.25 -1.69 -15.42
N ALA A 127 9.97 -2.63 -16.03
CA ALA A 127 9.49 -4.00 -16.22
C ALA A 127 9.17 -4.65 -14.87
N ARG A 128 10.12 -4.59 -13.93
CA ARG A 128 9.92 -5.10 -12.55
C ARG A 128 8.77 -4.41 -11.81
N PHE A 129 8.59 -3.10 -11.97
CA PHE A 129 7.43 -2.41 -11.41
C PHE A 129 6.11 -2.90 -12.01
N THR A 130 6.11 -3.21 -13.30
CA THR A 130 4.94 -3.79 -13.98
C THR A 130 4.65 -5.19 -13.44
N ASP A 131 5.68 -6.02 -13.25
CA ASP A 131 5.53 -7.35 -12.65
C ASP A 131 4.97 -7.25 -11.23
N LEU A 132 5.56 -6.40 -10.38
CA LEU A 132 5.08 -6.19 -9.00
C LEU A 132 3.65 -5.66 -8.96
N ALA A 133 3.28 -4.74 -9.86
CA ALA A 133 1.92 -4.24 -9.95
C ALA A 133 0.94 -5.36 -10.37
N THR A 134 1.31 -6.16 -11.36
CA THR A 134 0.49 -7.27 -11.89
C THR A 134 0.34 -8.38 -10.84
N SER A 135 1.43 -8.78 -10.20
CA SER A 135 1.42 -9.71 -9.06
C SER A 135 0.61 -9.17 -7.90
N GLY A 136 0.70 -7.87 -7.60
CA GLY A 136 -0.09 -7.22 -6.56
C GLY A 136 -1.59 -7.25 -6.85
N VAL A 137 -2.00 -6.93 -8.07
CA VAL A 137 -3.42 -7.01 -8.50
C VAL A 137 -3.92 -8.44 -8.44
N ARG A 138 -3.15 -9.40 -8.97
CA ARG A 138 -3.50 -10.83 -8.90
C ARG A 138 -3.64 -11.29 -7.45
N SER A 139 -2.70 -10.90 -6.58
CA SER A 139 -2.72 -11.21 -5.16
C SER A 139 -3.95 -10.65 -4.45
N ILE A 140 -4.38 -9.43 -4.77
CA ILE A 140 -5.62 -8.83 -4.23
C ILE A 140 -6.85 -9.59 -4.73
N GLN A 141 -6.83 -10.10 -5.96
CA GLN A 141 -7.95 -10.84 -6.54
C GLN A 141 -8.06 -12.27 -5.98
N THR A 142 -6.94 -12.91 -5.65
CA THR A 142 -6.90 -14.32 -5.23
C THR A 142 -6.92 -14.53 -3.72
N GLN A 143 -6.50 -13.55 -2.92
CA GLN A 143 -6.45 -13.70 -1.46
C GLN A 143 -7.78 -13.27 -0.80
N GLY A 144 -8.19 -14.03 0.21
CA GLY A 144 -9.26 -13.62 1.13
C GLY A 144 -8.77 -12.61 2.15
N THR A 145 -9.68 -11.92 2.83
CA THR A 145 -9.36 -11.05 3.96
C THR A 145 -9.18 -11.85 5.27
N PRO A 146 -8.17 -11.53 6.09
CA PRO A 146 -7.10 -10.55 5.87
C PRO A 146 -6.05 -11.03 4.85
N ALA A 147 -5.77 -10.20 3.84
CA ALA A 147 -4.81 -10.50 2.79
C ALA A 147 -3.36 -10.39 3.32
N GLN A 148 -2.52 -11.37 2.99
CA GLN A 148 -1.09 -11.31 3.28
C GLN A 148 -0.39 -10.29 2.38
N VAL A 149 0.38 -9.39 2.98
CA VAL A 149 1.07 -8.31 2.27
C VAL A 149 2.33 -8.83 1.57
N LEU A 150 2.15 -9.45 0.41
CA LEU A 150 3.24 -9.79 -0.51
C LEU A 150 3.85 -8.52 -1.14
N ASP A 151 5.05 -8.64 -1.70
CA ASP A 151 5.81 -7.53 -2.31
C ASP A 151 4.99 -6.72 -3.33
N GLY A 152 4.14 -7.37 -4.12
CA GLY A 152 3.26 -6.70 -5.08
C GLY A 152 2.20 -5.81 -4.42
N ILE A 153 1.54 -6.29 -3.36
CA ILE A 153 0.57 -5.49 -2.58
C ILE A 153 1.29 -4.34 -1.89
N LEU A 154 2.46 -4.62 -1.28
CA LEU A 154 3.26 -3.61 -0.61
C LEU A 154 3.70 -2.50 -1.58
N PHE A 155 4.08 -2.85 -2.80
CA PHE A 155 4.43 -1.91 -3.87
C PHE A 155 3.25 -1.02 -4.27
N LEU A 156 2.05 -1.58 -4.44
CA LEU A 156 0.84 -0.82 -4.76
C LEU A 156 0.46 0.15 -3.63
N LEU A 157 0.52 -0.30 -2.38
CA LEU A 157 0.27 0.54 -1.21
C LEU A 157 1.31 1.66 -1.08
N ALA A 158 2.58 1.34 -1.31
CA ALA A 158 3.69 2.30 -1.35
C ALA A 158 3.47 3.40 -2.41
N CYS A 159 3.09 3.02 -3.63
CA CYS A 159 2.72 3.94 -4.69
C CYS A 159 1.54 4.83 -4.28
N GLY A 160 0.46 4.22 -3.78
CA GLY A 160 -0.75 4.92 -3.36
C GLY A 160 -0.48 5.94 -2.26
N VAL A 161 0.16 5.53 -1.16
CA VAL A 161 0.52 6.42 -0.04
C VAL A 161 1.45 7.54 -0.46
N GLY A 162 2.44 7.25 -1.33
CA GLY A 162 3.31 8.28 -1.90
C GLY A 162 2.53 9.34 -2.69
N LEU A 163 1.60 8.93 -3.54
CA LEU A 163 0.74 9.84 -4.32
C LEU A 163 -0.21 10.64 -3.43
N LEU A 164 -0.83 10.00 -2.43
CA LEU A 164 -1.69 10.68 -1.45
C LEU A 164 -0.91 11.72 -0.65
N ALA A 165 0.32 11.41 -0.24
CA ALA A 165 1.20 12.36 0.45
C ALA A 165 1.52 13.59 -0.41
N ILE A 166 1.82 13.40 -1.71
CA ILE A 166 2.01 14.51 -2.66
C ILE A 166 0.73 15.35 -2.77
N LEU A 167 -0.43 14.70 -2.93
CA LEU A 167 -1.72 15.38 -3.06
C LEU A 167 -2.06 16.20 -1.81
N MET A 168 -1.87 15.64 -0.62
CA MET A 168 -2.05 16.34 0.66
C MET A 168 -1.15 17.57 0.78
N ASP A 169 0.10 17.46 0.36
CA ASP A 169 1.06 18.56 0.35
C ASP A 169 0.65 19.68 -0.64
N VAL A 170 0.21 19.31 -1.85
CA VAL A 170 -0.32 20.25 -2.84
C VAL A 170 -1.54 20.98 -2.29
N LEU A 171 -2.52 20.28 -1.72
CA LEU A 171 -3.74 20.88 -1.20
C LEU A 171 -3.46 21.80 0.00
N ALA A 172 -2.77 21.30 1.02
CA ALA A 172 -2.55 22.04 2.27
C ALA A 172 -1.57 23.21 2.11
N ILE A 173 -0.48 23.00 1.37
CA ILE A 173 0.65 23.93 1.35
C ILE A 173 0.75 24.66 0.01
N GLY A 174 0.60 23.94 -1.11
CA GLY A 174 0.65 24.51 -2.46
C GLY A 174 -0.52 25.47 -2.75
N LEU A 175 -1.74 24.94 -2.68
CA LEU A 175 -3.01 25.64 -2.93
C LEU A 175 -3.53 26.39 -1.69
N ARG A 176 -2.96 26.12 -0.50
CA ARG A 176 -3.33 26.74 0.79
C ARG A 176 -4.76 26.43 1.24
N TRP A 177 -5.24 25.24 0.90
CA TRP A 177 -6.53 24.67 1.26
C TRP A 177 -6.38 23.50 2.25
N PRO A 178 -5.96 23.76 3.50
CA PRO A 178 -5.68 22.71 4.50
C PRO A 178 -6.91 21.89 4.87
N ALA A 179 -8.13 22.45 4.74
CA ALA A 179 -9.37 21.70 4.94
C ALA A 179 -9.56 20.59 3.90
N LEU A 180 -9.17 20.82 2.63
CA LEU A 180 -9.29 19.81 1.58
C LEU A 180 -8.22 18.71 1.69
N ALA A 181 -7.15 18.93 2.47
CA ALA A 181 -6.15 17.91 2.72
C ALA A 181 -6.68 16.73 3.56
N GLY A 182 -7.89 16.84 4.13
CA GLY A 182 -8.58 15.72 4.77
C GLY A 182 -9.21 14.73 3.78
N ILE A 183 -9.32 15.06 2.48
CA ILE A 183 -9.92 14.18 1.47
C ILE A 183 -9.03 12.95 1.16
N PRO A 184 -7.72 13.08 0.90
CA PRO A 184 -6.90 11.92 0.52
C PRO A 184 -6.86 10.77 1.55
N PRO A 185 -6.79 11.01 2.88
CA PRO A 185 -6.87 9.93 3.87
C PRO A 185 -8.21 9.18 3.91
N LEU A 186 -9.28 9.70 3.27
CA LEU A 186 -10.53 8.96 3.14
C LEU A 186 -10.38 7.73 2.24
N VAL A 187 -9.40 7.71 1.34
CA VAL A 187 -9.14 6.56 0.45
C VAL A 187 -8.81 5.30 1.26
N PRO A 188 -7.75 5.26 2.10
CA PRO A 188 -7.48 4.07 2.92
C PRO A 188 -8.58 3.78 3.95
N LEU A 189 -9.35 4.77 4.39
CA LEU A 189 -10.52 4.56 5.27
C LEU A 189 -11.70 3.88 4.57
N ALA A 190 -11.88 4.13 3.27
CA ALA A 190 -12.97 3.55 2.50
C ALA A 190 -12.72 2.10 2.09
N VAL A 191 -11.45 1.70 1.95
CA VAL A 191 -11.06 0.36 1.47
C VAL A 191 -11.71 -0.78 2.27
N PRO A 192 -11.67 -0.82 3.62
CA PRO A 192 -12.35 -1.87 4.37
C PRO A 192 -13.86 -1.96 4.13
N GLY A 193 -14.53 -0.82 3.95
CA GLY A 193 -15.96 -0.77 3.67
C GLY A 193 -16.36 -1.30 2.28
N PHE A 194 -15.39 -1.51 1.38
CA PHE A 194 -15.63 -2.19 0.11
C PHE A 194 -15.42 -3.71 0.18
N VAL A 195 -14.82 -4.22 1.25
CA VAL A 195 -14.35 -5.60 1.34
C VAL A 195 -15.02 -6.37 2.47
N ILE A 196 -15.38 -5.69 3.58
CA ILE A 196 -15.96 -6.31 4.77
C ILE A 196 -17.26 -5.58 5.13
N ASP A 197 -18.35 -6.33 5.30
CA ASP A 197 -19.68 -5.80 5.61
C ASP A 197 -19.73 -5.03 6.95
N THR A 198 -18.79 -5.28 7.86
CA THR A 198 -18.67 -4.55 9.14
C THR A 198 -18.13 -3.12 9.00
N GLY A 199 -17.60 -2.75 7.84
CA GLY A 199 -17.04 -1.42 7.58
C GLY A 199 -15.69 -1.15 8.25
N ALA A 200 -15.24 0.12 8.20
CA ALA A 200 -13.98 0.55 8.80
C ALA A 200 -14.04 0.57 10.34
N GLU A 201 -12.96 0.16 10.99
CA GLU A 201 -12.85 0.17 12.46
C GLU A 201 -13.04 1.60 13.01
N TRP A 202 -13.94 1.74 14.00
CA TRP A 202 -14.27 3.03 14.61
C TRP A 202 -13.04 3.74 15.20
N GLY A 203 -12.04 2.99 15.69
CA GLY A 203 -10.79 3.53 16.21
C GLY A 203 -9.99 4.31 15.16
N SER A 204 -9.88 3.76 13.94
CA SER A 204 -9.17 4.38 12.81
C SER A 204 -9.87 5.65 12.31
N LEU A 205 -11.21 5.66 12.32
CA LEU A 205 -12.02 6.84 11.99
C LEU A 205 -11.80 7.97 13.01
N VAL A 206 -11.87 7.66 14.30
CA VAL A 206 -11.64 8.64 15.38
C VAL A 206 -10.21 9.17 15.34
N ALA A 207 -9.21 8.30 15.17
CA ALA A 207 -7.81 8.70 15.07
C ALA A 207 -7.57 9.66 13.90
N THR A 208 -8.14 9.37 12.74
CA THR A 208 -8.02 10.23 11.55
C THR A 208 -8.73 11.57 11.74
N ALA A 209 -9.91 11.58 12.37
CA ALA A 209 -10.64 12.81 12.69
C ALA A 209 -9.84 13.70 13.67
N VAL A 210 -9.23 13.11 14.70
CA VAL A 210 -8.35 13.84 15.64
C VAL A 210 -7.13 14.41 14.92
N ALA A 211 -6.51 13.64 14.03
CA ALA A 211 -5.37 14.10 13.24
C ALA A 211 -5.75 15.23 12.25
N TYR A 212 -6.95 15.19 11.67
CA TYR A 212 -7.46 16.28 10.85
C TYR A 212 -7.68 17.57 11.65
N LEU A 213 -8.23 17.48 12.86
CA LEU A 213 -8.35 18.63 13.77
C LEU A 213 -6.98 19.19 14.15
N LEU A 214 -5.96 18.34 14.30
CA LEU A 214 -4.57 18.76 14.52
C LEU A 214 -4.04 19.58 13.32
N VAL A 215 -4.28 19.14 12.08
CA VAL A 215 -3.90 19.88 10.86
C VAL A 215 -4.53 21.28 10.85
N LEU A 216 -5.84 21.37 11.11
CA LEU A 216 -6.54 22.66 11.17
C LEU A 216 -6.02 23.56 12.30
N ARG A 217 -5.75 22.99 13.47
CA ARG A 217 -5.19 23.71 14.62
C ARG A 217 -3.80 24.27 14.31
N VAL A 218 -2.94 23.48 13.69
CA VAL A 218 -1.58 23.89 13.32
C VAL A 218 -1.63 25.00 12.27
N ASP A 219 -2.47 24.86 11.24
CA ASP A 219 -2.64 25.90 10.22
C ASP A 219 -3.19 27.21 10.83
N ALA A 220 -4.22 27.13 11.68
CA ALA A 220 -4.78 28.30 12.37
C ALA A 220 -3.75 29.02 13.24
N ARG A 221 -2.90 28.27 13.98
CA ARG A 221 -1.80 28.83 14.75
C ARG A 221 -0.76 29.51 13.86
N LEU A 222 -0.36 28.87 12.77
CA LEU A 222 0.62 29.44 11.83
C LEU A 222 0.09 30.73 11.18
N ARG A 223 -1.17 30.77 10.77
CA ARG A 223 -1.83 31.98 10.24
C ARG A 223 -1.95 33.08 11.31
N GLY A 224 -2.31 32.73 12.54
CA GLY A 224 -2.37 33.66 13.66
C GLY A 224 -1.02 34.31 13.96
N MET A 225 0.06 33.52 13.97
CA MET A 225 1.42 34.02 14.13
C MET A 225 1.86 34.92 12.96
N GLU A 226 1.46 34.59 11.73
CA GLU A 226 1.70 35.44 10.55
C GLU A 226 0.95 36.78 10.66
N ALA A 227 -0.29 36.78 11.15
CA ALA A 227 -1.09 38.00 11.36
C ALA A 227 -0.51 38.90 12.48
N ILE A 228 -0.08 38.31 13.60
CA ILE A 228 0.59 39.03 14.70
C ILE A 228 1.91 39.65 14.22
N ARG A 229 2.72 38.90 13.46
CA ARG A 229 3.97 39.42 12.87
C ARG A 229 3.75 40.47 11.78
N GLN A 230 2.61 40.47 11.10
CA GLN A 230 2.24 41.48 10.10
C GLN A 230 1.88 42.83 10.72
N ARG A 231 1.44 42.86 11.99
CA ARG A 231 0.89 44.04 12.68
C ARG A 231 1.87 44.80 13.58
N GLY A 232 3.18 44.56 13.50
CA GLY A 232 4.14 45.23 14.39
C GLY A 232 4.06 46.76 14.36
N SER A 233 3.89 47.36 15.56
CA SER A 233 3.90 48.79 15.91
C SER A 233 2.57 49.56 15.81
N LEU A 234 1.60 49.24 16.67
CA LEU A 234 0.74 50.23 17.36
C LEU A 234 -0.14 49.50 18.39
N GLY A 235 -0.05 49.92 19.65
CA GLY A 235 -1.12 49.85 20.65
C GLY A 235 -1.56 48.47 21.13
N TRP A 236 -1.22 48.16 22.38
CA TRP A 236 -1.77 47.06 23.16
C TRP A 236 -3.29 47.26 23.34
N SER A 237 -4.13 46.45 22.70
CA SER A 237 -5.46 46.12 23.20
C SER A 237 -5.86 44.71 22.73
N ALA A 238 -6.00 43.83 23.72
CA ALA A 238 -6.34 42.44 23.53
C ALA A 238 -7.85 42.29 23.34
N THR A 239 -8.28 41.97 22.12
CA THR A 239 -9.45 41.12 21.88
C THR A 239 -9.15 40.22 20.68
N SER A 240 -8.90 38.94 20.96
CA SER A 240 -8.83 37.92 19.91
C SER A 240 -10.24 37.73 19.32
N PRO A 241 -10.45 37.75 17.99
CA PRO A 241 -11.79 37.56 17.45
C PRO A 241 -12.22 36.09 17.63
N PRO A 242 -13.36 35.80 18.29
CA PRO A 242 -13.84 34.43 18.54
C PRO A 242 -14.29 33.66 17.28
N GLY A 243 -14.24 34.29 16.10
CA GLY A 243 -14.82 33.75 14.85
C GLY A 243 -13.97 32.68 14.15
N ALA A 244 -12.64 32.71 14.29
CA ALA A 244 -11.76 31.77 13.56
C ALA A 244 -11.86 30.32 14.08
N VAL A 245 -12.11 30.15 15.39
CA VAL A 245 -12.30 28.84 16.03
C VAL A 245 -13.66 28.24 15.66
N ARG A 246 -14.71 29.07 15.58
CA ARG A 246 -16.06 28.65 15.16
C ARG A 246 -16.12 28.23 13.68
N GLY A 247 -15.40 28.93 12.80
CA GLY A 247 -15.28 28.53 11.39
C GLY A 247 -14.53 27.22 11.18
N ALA A 248 -13.46 26.98 11.94
CA ALA A 248 -12.70 25.72 11.90
C ALA A 248 -13.52 24.52 12.44
N LEU A 249 -14.34 24.73 13.47
CA LEU A 249 -15.28 23.72 14.00
C LEU A 249 -16.41 23.39 13.01
N ALA A 250 -16.98 24.39 12.34
CA ALA A 250 -18.03 24.16 11.34
C ALA A 250 -17.52 23.41 10.09
N ILE A 251 -16.31 23.72 9.63
CA ILE A 251 -15.67 23.00 8.50
C ILE A 251 -15.21 21.60 8.93
N GLY A 252 -14.78 21.44 10.18
CA GLY A 252 -14.51 20.14 10.81
C GLY A 252 -15.73 19.23 10.83
N ALA A 253 -16.88 19.76 11.22
CA ALA A 253 -18.15 19.04 11.25
C ALA A 253 -18.64 18.64 9.84
N ILE A 254 -18.42 19.48 8.82
CA ILE A 254 -18.76 19.16 7.43
C ILE A 254 -17.84 18.06 6.86
N GLY A 255 -16.55 18.07 7.22
CA GLY A 255 -15.63 17.00 6.83
C GLY A 255 -15.94 15.65 7.48
N ILE A 256 -16.29 15.67 8.77
CA ILE A 256 -16.74 14.47 9.51
C ILE A 256 -18.07 13.98 8.97
N ALA A 257 -19.03 14.86 8.71
CA ALA A 257 -20.31 14.51 8.10
C ALA A 257 -20.15 13.99 6.67
N GLY A 258 -19.24 14.55 5.87
CA GLY A 258 -18.92 14.05 4.52
C GLY A 258 -18.27 12.66 4.55
N ALA A 259 -17.34 12.42 5.49
CA ALA A 259 -16.73 11.11 5.69
C ALA A 259 -17.74 10.07 6.20
N LEU A 260 -18.63 10.46 7.11
CA LEU A 260 -19.71 9.62 7.62
C LEU A 260 -20.73 9.28 6.52
N VAL A 261 -21.12 10.27 5.70
CA VAL A 261 -22.06 10.10 4.58
C VAL A 261 -21.45 9.27 3.45
N ILE A 262 -20.16 9.43 3.13
CA ILE A 262 -19.49 8.59 2.12
C ILE A 262 -19.30 7.15 2.65
N GLY A 263 -18.97 6.99 3.95
CA GLY A 263 -18.92 5.68 4.59
C GLY A 263 -20.28 4.97 4.66
N LEU A 264 -21.37 5.73 4.83
CA LEU A 264 -22.75 5.21 4.85
C LEU A 264 -23.37 5.02 3.45
N THR A 265 -22.89 5.72 2.41
CA THR A 265 -23.42 5.65 1.04
C THR A 265 -22.53 4.86 0.07
N ALA A 266 -21.37 4.34 0.52
CA ALA A 266 -20.47 3.50 -0.26
C ALA A 266 -21.14 2.32 -0.99
N PRO A 267 -22.18 1.63 -0.44
CA PRO A 267 -22.88 0.57 -1.19
C PRO A 267 -23.59 1.07 -2.46
N ILE A 268 -23.93 2.37 -2.53
CA ILE A 268 -24.78 2.96 -3.59
C ILE A 268 -23.96 3.45 -4.80
N VAL A 269 -22.69 3.84 -4.60
CA VAL A 269 -21.82 4.35 -5.68
C VAL A 269 -21.33 3.23 -6.62
N SER A 270 -21.49 1.97 -6.20
CA SER A 270 -21.22 0.76 -7.00
C SER A 270 -21.97 0.73 -8.34
N GLY A 271 -23.05 1.50 -8.51
CA GLY A 271 -23.79 1.58 -9.77
C GLY A 271 -23.35 2.66 -10.77
N VAL A 272 -22.51 3.65 -10.38
CA VAL A 272 -22.34 4.90 -11.17
C VAL A 272 -20.93 5.10 -11.75
N THR A 273 -19.90 4.45 -11.20
CA THR A 273 -18.53 4.54 -11.76
C THR A 273 -18.23 3.30 -12.61
N GLY A 274 -18.35 3.47 -13.94
CA GLY A 274 -18.29 2.42 -14.96
C GLY A 274 -16.94 1.72 -15.15
N GLY A 275 -16.48 1.00 -14.13
CA GLY A 275 -15.57 -0.12 -14.30
C GLY A 275 -16.37 -1.40 -14.13
N SER A 276 -16.79 -2.02 -15.23
CA SER A 276 -17.39 -3.35 -15.21
C SER A 276 -16.39 -4.33 -14.61
N ARG A 277 -16.46 -4.57 -13.30
CA ARG A 277 -15.88 -5.78 -12.71
C ARG A 277 -16.57 -6.96 -13.40
N PRO A 278 -15.84 -7.95 -13.93
CA PRO A 278 -16.46 -9.24 -14.18
C PRO A 278 -16.86 -9.78 -12.80
N ASN A 279 -18.14 -9.61 -12.45
CA ASN A 279 -18.75 -10.38 -11.38
C ASN A 279 -18.69 -11.84 -11.83
N SER A 280 -17.61 -12.54 -11.48
CA SER A 280 -17.56 -13.99 -11.48
C SER A 280 -18.58 -14.46 -10.45
N ALA A 281 -19.76 -14.86 -10.92
CA ALA A 281 -20.92 -15.16 -10.08
C ALA A 281 -20.74 -16.35 -9.13
N LEU A 282 -19.58 -17.03 -9.18
CA LEU A 282 -19.22 -18.19 -8.37
C LEU A 282 -17.98 -17.98 -7.48
N PHE A 283 -17.15 -16.97 -7.79
CA PHE A 283 -15.88 -16.72 -7.08
C PHE A 283 -15.57 -15.23 -7.14
N GLY A 284 -16.33 -14.41 -6.40
CA GLY A 284 -16.12 -12.97 -6.33
C GLY A 284 -14.72 -12.63 -5.82
N GLY A 285 -14.03 -11.72 -6.51
CA GLY A 285 -12.67 -11.32 -6.15
C GLY A 285 -12.60 -10.72 -4.74
N GLY A 286 -11.81 -11.35 -3.86
CA GLY A 286 -11.50 -10.87 -2.51
C GLY A 286 -12.05 -11.69 -1.34
N VAL A 287 -12.87 -12.74 -1.59
CA VAL A 287 -13.41 -13.65 -0.56
C VAL A 287 -12.96 -15.09 -0.86
N SER A 288 -12.69 -15.91 0.18
CA SER A 288 -12.29 -17.32 0.03
C SER A 288 -13.26 -18.08 -0.90
N PRO A 289 -12.77 -18.87 -1.89
CA PRO A 289 -13.63 -19.67 -2.77
C PRO A 289 -14.60 -20.58 -2.03
N MET A 290 -14.21 -21.05 -0.84
CA MET A 290 -15.04 -21.91 0.00
C MET A 290 -16.20 -21.14 0.66
N ILE A 291 -15.98 -19.89 1.07
CA ILE A 291 -17.03 -19.04 1.64
C ILE A 291 -18.01 -18.64 0.54
N ASN A 292 -17.53 -18.30 -0.66
CA ASN A 292 -18.39 -18.01 -1.81
C ASN A 292 -19.28 -19.22 -2.16
N LEU A 293 -18.71 -20.42 -2.16
CA LEU A 293 -19.48 -21.66 -2.33
C LEU A 293 -20.59 -21.78 -1.27
N GLY A 294 -20.27 -21.55 0.01
CA GLY A 294 -21.27 -21.56 1.08
C GLY A 294 -22.37 -20.52 0.88
N GLN A 295 -22.02 -19.30 0.47
CA GLN A 295 -22.99 -18.25 0.15
C GLN A 295 -23.92 -18.63 -1.00
N ASP A 296 -23.39 -19.31 -2.02
CA ASP A 296 -24.19 -19.76 -3.16
C ASP A 296 -25.14 -20.89 -2.81
N LEU A 297 -24.72 -21.82 -1.93
CA LEU A 297 -25.58 -22.88 -1.40
C LEU A 297 -26.72 -22.38 -0.50
N ARG A 298 -26.57 -21.19 0.10
CA ARG A 298 -27.58 -20.56 0.97
C ARG A 298 -28.53 -19.63 0.22
N ARG A 299 -28.48 -19.60 -1.11
CA ARG A 299 -29.37 -18.75 -1.91
C ARG A 299 -30.84 -19.20 -1.74
N PRO A 300 -31.81 -18.27 -1.69
CA PRO A 300 -33.22 -18.64 -1.55
C PRO A 300 -33.79 -19.43 -2.74
N ALA A 301 -33.17 -19.34 -3.93
CA ALA A 301 -33.60 -20.03 -5.12
C ALA A 301 -32.40 -20.43 -5.98
N PRO A 302 -32.37 -21.69 -6.51
CA PRO A 302 -31.28 -22.16 -7.35
C PRO A 302 -31.25 -21.42 -8.68
N THR A 303 -30.04 -21.11 -9.13
CA THR A 303 -29.80 -20.51 -10.45
C THR A 303 -29.22 -21.54 -11.41
N PRO A 304 -29.79 -21.72 -12.62
CA PRO A 304 -29.25 -22.66 -13.61
C PRO A 304 -27.79 -22.35 -13.93
N ALA A 305 -26.93 -23.36 -13.84
CA ALA A 305 -25.51 -23.21 -14.06
C ALA A 305 -25.13 -23.64 -15.47
N LEU A 306 -25.36 -24.92 -15.78
CA LEU A 306 -25.03 -25.56 -17.05
C LEU A 306 -25.90 -26.79 -17.27
N HIS A 307 -25.82 -27.36 -18.46
CA HIS A 307 -26.31 -28.70 -18.72
C HIS A 307 -25.33 -29.49 -19.56
N TYR A 308 -25.35 -30.81 -19.39
CA TYR A 308 -24.43 -31.69 -20.12
C TYR A 308 -25.06 -33.02 -20.52
N ARG A 309 -24.31 -33.73 -21.36
CA ARG A 309 -24.58 -35.11 -21.78
C ARG A 309 -23.24 -35.83 -21.79
N THR A 310 -23.21 -37.07 -21.33
CA THR A 310 -21.97 -37.83 -21.20
C THR A 310 -22.14 -39.27 -21.67
N THR A 311 -21.07 -39.85 -22.22
CA THR A 311 -20.95 -41.29 -22.47
C THR A 311 -20.32 -42.05 -21.31
N ALA A 312 -19.94 -41.35 -20.22
CA ALA A 312 -19.35 -41.97 -19.04
C ALA A 312 -20.31 -42.99 -18.42
N SER A 313 -19.74 -44.05 -17.84
CA SER A 313 -20.49 -45.09 -17.13
C SER A 313 -21.11 -44.55 -15.84
N GLU A 314 -20.37 -43.71 -15.14
CA GLU A 314 -20.82 -42.95 -13.96
C GLU A 314 -21.02 -41.47 -14.31
N GLN A 315 -21.93 -40.80 -13.61
CA GLN A 315 -22.11 -39.37 -13.86
C GLN A 315 -20.94 -38.57 -13.25
N PRO A 316 -20.20 -37.80 -14.05
CA PRO A 316 -18.97 -37.16 -13.60
C PRO A 316 -19.24 -35.95 -12.71
N TYR A 317 -18.36 -35.74 -11.74
CA TYR A 317 -18.24 -34.47 -11.05
C TYR A 317 -17.53 -33.49 -11.99
N LEU A 318 -17.96 -32.23 -11.98
CA LEU A 318 -17.42 -31.20 -12.86
C LEU A 318 -16.55 -30.26 -12.04
N ALA A 319 -15.24 -30.49 -12.04
CA ALA A 319 -14.29 -29.66 -11.31
C ALA A 319 -14.08 -28.30 -12.00
N LEU A 320 -13.94 -27.26 -11.18
CA LEU A 320 -13.60 -25.90 -11.58
C LEU A 320 -12.20 -25.51 -11.11
N LEU A 321 -11.89 -25.84 -9.86
CA LEU A 321 -10.67 -25.42 -9.19
C LEU A 321 -10.23 -26.47 -8.18
N THR A 322 -8.93 -26.60 -8.00
CA THR A 322 -8.33 -27.42 -6.95
C THR A 322 -7.56 -26.54 -5.97
N LEU A 323 -7.86 -26.69 -4.68
CA LEU A 323 -7.19 -26.04 -3.55
C LEU A 323 -6.24 -27.04 -2.90
N ASP A 324 -4.97 -26.66 -2.75
CA ASP A 324 -3.90 -27.56 -2.30
C ASP A 324 -2.97 -26.90 -1.28
N ASP A 325 -2.82 -25.58 -1.32
CA ASP A 325 -2.04 -24.86 -0.32
C ASP A 325 -2.96 -24.45 0.84
N ILE A 326 -2.57 -24.72 2.08
CA ILE A 326 -3.29 -24.25 3.27
C ILE A 326 -2.36 -23.33 4.05
N LYS A 327 -2.77 -22.06 4.21
CA LYS A 327 -2.00 -21.04 4.93
C LYS A 327 -2.88 -20.32 5.95
N GLY A 328 -2.53 -20.45 7.22
CA GLY A 328 -3.33 -19.92 8.33
C GLY A 328 -4.76 -20.47 8.29
N THR A 329 -5.73 -19.60 8.04
CA THR A 329 -7.17 -19.91 8.12
C THR A 329 -7.82 -20.31 6.79
N THR A 330 -7.08 -20.40 5.68
CA THR A 330 -7.71 -20.50 4.35
C THR A 330 -6.98 -21.47 3.42
N TRP A 331 -7.78 -22.29 2.71
CA TRP A 331 -7.33 -23.06 1.56
C TRP A 331 -7.20 -22.18 0.32
N LEU A 332 -6.07 -22.28 -0.36
CA LEU A 332 -5.71 -21.50 -1.52
C LEU A 332 -5.38 -22.41 -2.70
N PRO A 333 -5.74 -22.00 -3.92
CA PRO A 333 -5.18 -22.63 -5.10
C PRO A 333 -3.68 -22.33 -5.15
N ARG A 334 -2.89 -23.27 -5.66
CA ARG A 334 -1.47 -22.99 -5.92
C ARG A 334 -1.35 -21.81 -6.90
N PRO A 335 -0.35 -20.92 -6.76
CA PRO A 335 -0.15 -19.83 -7.70
C PRO A 335 -0.07 -20.36 -9.13
N VAL A 336 -1.01 -19.92 -9.96
CA VAL A 336 -1.11 -20.33 -11.36
C VAL A 336 -0.34 -19.31 -12.19
N GLU A 337 0.73 -19.76 -12.84
CA GLU A 337 1.27 -19.07 -14.01
C GLU A 337 0.57 -19.64 -15.24
N ILE A 338 0.04 -18.75 -16.08
CA ILE A 338 -0.48 -19.14 -17.38
C ILE A 338 0.73 -19.44 -18.25
N ASP A 339 0.83 -20.69 -18.69
CA ASP A 339 1.81 -21.13 -19.66
C ASP A 339 1.13 -21.17 -21.04
N PRO A 340 1.49 -20.26 -21.96
CA PRO A 340 0.90 -20.22 -23.30
C PRO A 340 1.08 -21.51 -24.12
N GLU A 341 2.02 -22.37 -23.74
CA GLU A 341 2.24 -23.66 -24.40
C GLU A 341 1.27 -24.75 -23.92
N LYS A 342 0.58 -24.54 -22.79
CA LYS A 342 -0.34 -25.50 -22.18
C LYS A 342 -1.79 -25.28 -22.64
N THR A 343 -2.03 -25.51 -23.92
CA THR A 343 -3.36 -25.38 -24.54
C THR A 343 -4.25 -26.59 -24.25
N VAL A 344 -5.57 -26.43 -24.41
CA VAL A 344 -6.58 -27.42 -23.98
C VAL A 344 -6.80 -28.56 -24.97
N GLU A 345 -6.22 -28.52 -26.16
CA GLU A 345 -6.35 -29.57 -27.18
C GLU A 345 -5.59 -30.85 -26.78
N ALA A 346 -4.57 -30.73 -25.94
CA ALA A 346 -3.81 -31.84 -25.39
C ALA A 346 -3.41 -31.56 -23.93
N ILE A 347 -4.10 -32.21 -23.00
CA ILE A 347 -3.86 -32.12 -21.56
C ILE A 347 -3.09 -33.37 -21.13
N ASP A 348 -1.98 -33.18 -20.41
CA ASP A 348 -1.14 -34.29 -19.99
C ASP A 348 -1.86 -35.21 -18.98
N ASP A 349 -1.51 -36.49 -19.00
CA ASP A 349 -1.97 -37.48 -18.03
C ASP A 349 -1.65 -37.05 -16.58
N PRO A 350 -2.50 -37.41 -15.60
CA PRO A 350 -2.25 -37.06 -14.20
C PRO A 350 -0.98 -37.72 -13.67
N PRO A 351 -0.19 -37.00 -12.84
CA PRO A 351 1.10 -37.49 -12.37
C PRO A 351 0.93 -38.75 -11.53
N GLY A 352 1.67 -39.81 -11.90
CA GLY A 352 1.72 -41.08 -11.19
C GLY A 352 0.57 -42.05 -11.46
N LEU A 353 -0.26 -41.78 -12.47
CA LEU A 353 -1.21 -42.76 -12.98
C LEU A 353 -0.48 -43.83 -13.80
N SER A 354 -0.41 -45.06 -13.27
CA SER A 354 0.24 -46.21 -13.91
C SER A 354 -0.58 -46.77 -15.08
N GLU A 355 0.08 -47.35 -16.08
CA GLU A 355 -0.59 -48.10 -17.17
C GLU A 355 -1.36 -49.33 -16.67
N ALA A 356 -1.05 -49.82 -15.46
CA ALA A 356 -1.71 -50.96 -14.86
C ALA A 356 -3.13 -50.67 -14.34
N VAL A 357 -3.53 -49.39 -14.22
CA VAL A 357 -4.88 -49.00 -13.79
C VAL A 357 -5.79 -48.98 -15.00
N THR A 358 -6.95 -49.64 -14.91
CA THR A 358 -7.95 -49.64 -15.98
C THR A 358 -8.48 -48.24 -16.23
N ARG A 359 -8.52 -47.83 -17.50
CA ARG A 359 -8.99 -46.50 -17.93
C ARG A 359 -9.95 -46.66 -19.11
N THR A 360 -11.10 -46.02 -19.03
CA THR A 360 -12.00 -45.86 -20.19
C THR A 360 -12.10 -44.38 -20.56
N SER A 361 -12.14 -44.08 -21.85
CA SER A 361 -12.35 -42.70 -22.31
C SER A 361 -13.83 -42.41 -22.36
N ALA A 362 -14.23 -41.27 -21.82
CA ALA A 362 -15.59 -40.75 -21.90
C ALA A 362 -15.61 -39.37 -22.54
N THR A 363 -16.71 -39.06 -23.22
CA THR A 363 -16.93 -37.76 -23.84
C THR A 363 -18.12 -37.08 -23.16
N THR A 364 -17.91 -35.85 -22.72
CA THR A 364 -18.94 -35.03 -22.07
C THR A 364 -19.14 -33.72 -22.82
N THR A 365 -20.31 -33.52 -23.40
CA THR A 365 -20.67 -32.25 -24.06
C THR A 365 -21.39 -31.36 -23.07
N ILE A 366 -20.83 -30.17 -22.82
CA ILE A 366 -21.28 -29.20 -21.82
C ILE A 366 -21.74 -27.92 -22.53
N ALA A 367 -22.87 -27.36 -22.07
CA ALA A 367 -23.33 -26.03 -22.48
C ALA A 367 -23.64 -25.20 -21.24
N ILE A 368 -23.10 -23.98 -21.23
CA ILE A 368 -23.20 -23.05 -20.09
C ILE A 368 -24.50 -22.24 -20.21
N ASP A 369 -25.33 -22.29 -19.17
CA ASP A 369 -26.63 -21.63 -19.16
C ASP A 369 -26.59 -20.28 -18.42
N GLY A 370 -25.89 -20.20 -17.30
CA GLY A 370 -25.89 -19.00 -16.45
C GLY A 370 -24.57 -18.70 -15.73
N VAL A 371 -23.62 -19.64 -15.72
CA VAL A 371 -22.30 -19.43 -15.08
C VAL A 371 -21.41 -18.55 -15.92
N ARG A 372 -20.89 -17.47 -15.30
CA ARG A 372 -19.85 -16.64 -15.89
C ARG A 372 -18.60 -16.68 -15.00
N THR A 373 -17.62 -17.46 -15.42
CA THR A 373 -16.30 -17.58 -14.80
C THR A 373 -15.21 -17.56 -15.87
N ASP A 374 -13.99 -17.30 -15.43
CA ASP A 374 -12.74 -17.52 -16.16
C ASP A 374 -12.18 -18.93 -15.93
N LEU A 375 -12.83 -19.75 -15.10
CA LEU A 375 -12.55 -21.17 -14.85
C LEU A 375 -13.57 -22.04 -15.57
N LEU A 376 -13.11 -23.07 -16.27
CA LEU A 376 -13.95 -23.96 -17.06
C LEU A 376 -14.34 -25.23 -16.25
N PRO A 377 -15.65 -25.52 -16.08
CA PRO A 377 -16.08 -26.76 -15.44
C PRO A 377 -15.81 -27.98 -16.32
N VAL A 378 -15.05 -28.96 -15.84
CA VAL A 378 -14.70 -30.16 -16.60
C VAL A 378 -14.75 -31.44 -15.76
N PRO A 379 -15.13 -32.60 -16.35
CA PRO A 379 -14.85 -33.89 -15.75
C PRO A 379 -13.33 -34.07 -15.55
N VAL A 380 -12.93 -34.61 -14.41
CA VAL A 380 -11.52 -34.86 -14.10
C VAL A 380 -11.22 -36.37 -14.05
N PRO A 381 -10.06 -36.81 -14.56
CA PRO A 381 -9.07 -36.04 -15.33
C PRO A 381 -9.49 -35.82 -16.81
N ALA A 382 -9.53 -34.56 -17.24
CA ALA A 382 -9.67 -34.19 -18.65
C ALA A 382 -8.36 -34.43 -19.42
N THR A 383 -8.49 -34.84 -20.68
CA THR A 383 -7.38 -35.08 -21.63
C THR A 383 -7.43 -34.15 -22.83
N SER A 384 -8.62 -33.68 -23.23
CA SER A 384 -8.75 -32.64 -24.25
C SER A 384 -10.09 -31.91 -24.11
N VAL A 385 -10.13 -30.66 -24.60
CA VAL A 385 -11.36 -29.88 -24.71
C VAL A 385 -11.48 -29.25 -26.10
N ASP A 386 -12.60 -29.51 -26.76
CA ASP A 386 -12.90 -29.04 -28.11
C ASP A 386 -14.11 -28.10 -28.15
N GLY A 387 -14.12 -27.16 -29.10
CA GLY A 387 -15.27 -26.28 -29.38
C GLY A 387 -15.37 -25.03 -28.51
N LEU A 388 -14.33 -24.71 -27.73
CA LEU A 388 -14.26 -23.46 -26.97
C LEU A 388 -14.04 -22.25 -27.87
N THR A 389 -14.60 -21.11 -27.47
CA THR A 389 -14.31 -19.80 -28.08
C THR A 389 -13.30 -19.03 -27.22
N GLY A 390 -12.26 -18.48 -27.84
CA GLY A 390 -11.17 -17.78 -27.17
C GLY A 390 -10.01 -18.70 -26.78
N GLU A 391 -8.98 -18.13 -26.17
CA GLU A 391 -7.79 -18.88 -25.73
C GLU A 391 -7.97 -19.40 -24.31
N TRP A 392 -7.75 -20.69 -24.10
CA TRP A 392 -7.88 -21.37 -22.82
C TRP A 392 -6.63 -22.21 -22.55
N PHE A 393 -6.19 -22.19 -21.30
CA PHE A 393 -4.95 -22.83 -20.87
C PHE A 393 -5.23 -23.71 -19.66
N TRP A 394 -4.58 -24.87 -19.59
CA TRP A 394 -4.67 -25.75 -18.44
C TRP A 394 -3.43 -25.62 -17.55
N ASN A 395 -3.60 -25.82 -16.25
CA ASN A 395 -2.49 -25.74 -15.30
C ASN A 395 -2.00 -27.13 -14.86
N ASN A 396 -0.68 -27.37 -14.90
CA ASN A 396 -0.11 -28.66 -14.52
C ASN A 396 -0.32 -29.03 -13.03
N GLY A 397 -0.31 -28.03 -12.15
CA GLY A 397 -0.45 -28.24 -10.71
C GLY A 397 -1.89 -28.46 -10.25
N THR A 398 -2.82 -27.61 -10.68
CA THR A 398 -4.23 -27.65 -10.24
C THR A 398 -5.14 -28.41 -11.19
N ARG A 399 -4.71 -28.65 -12.43
CA ARG A 399 -5.52 -29.15 -13.57
C ARG A 399 -6.73 -28.28 -13.91
N ALA A 400 -6.84 -27.08 -13.31
CA ALA A 400 -7.86 -26.12 -13.68
C ALA A 400 -7.59 -25.59 -15.09
N ILE A 401 -8.67 -25.32 -15.84
CA ILE A 401 -8.62 -24.73 -17.17
C ILE A 401 -9.13 -23.29 -17.05
N THR A 402 -8.33 -22.33 -17.49
CA THR A 402 -8.62 -20.90 -17.32
C THR A 402 -8.33 -20.07 -18.57
N SER A 403 -8.94 -18.90 -18.67
CA SER A 403 -8.69 -17.92 -19.72
C SER A 403 -8.43 -16.53 -19.15
N PRO A 404 -7.38 -15.80 -19.59
CA PRO A 404 -7.13 -14.43 -19.13
C PRO A 404 -8.14 -13.42 -19.71
N ASP A 405 -8.65 -13.68 -20.91
CA ASP A 405 -9.41 -12.71 -21.72
C ASP A 405 -10.81 -13.20 -22.14
N SER A 406 -11.17 -14.45 -21.81
CA SER A 406 -12.47 -15.06 -22.13
C SER A 406 -13.26 -15.43 -20.88
N SER A 407 -14.50 -15.91 -21.08
CA SER A 407 -15.33 -16.46 -20.00
C SER A 407 -16.17 -17.64 -20.48
N THR A 408 -16.74 -18.39 -19.54
CA THR A 408 -17.66 -19.51 -19.79
C THR A 408 -18.99 -19.09 -20.43
N SER A 409 -19.33 -17.80 -20.41
CA SER A 409 -20.62 -17.30 -20.87
C SER A 409 -20.91 -17.65 -22.33
N GLY A 410 -22.00 -18.40 -22.56
CA GLY A 410 -22.42 -18.80 -23.91
C GLY A 410 -21.56 -19.88 -24.56
N GLN A 411 -20.60 -20.48 -23.82
CA GLN A 411 -19.76 -21.55 -24.33
C GLN A 411 -20.55 -22.85 -24.48
N ARG A 412 -20.23 -23.61 -25.53
CA ARG A 412 -20.61 -25.00 -25.69
C ARG A 412 -19.38 -25.76 -26.18
N TYR A 413 -18.95 -26.75 -25.41
CA TYR A 413 -17.70 -27.46 -25.63
C TYR A 413 -17.86 -28.93 -25.31
N THR A 414 -16.91 -29.72 -25.78
CA THR A 414 -16.85 -31.17 -25.53
C THR A 414 -15.54 -31.49 -24.85
N VAL A 415 -15.62 -32.18 -23.72
CA VAL A 415 -14.47 -32.62 -22.94
C VAL A 415 -14.29 -34.11 -23.17
N THR A 416 -13.07 -34.53 -23.50
CA THR A 416 -12.66 -35.93 -23.40
C THR A 416 -11.97 -36.11 -22.05
N SER A 417 -12.39 -37.12 -21.29
CA SER A 417 -11.87 -37.41 -19.95
C SER A 417 -11.64 -38.90 -19.75
N LEU A 418 -10.82 -39.27 -18.77
CA LEU A 418 -10.59 -40.66 -18.39
C LEU A 418 -11.44 -41.04 -17.17
N GLU A 419 -12.17 -42.14 -17.27
CA GLU A 419 -12.74 -42.83 -16.12
C GLU A 419 -11.67 -43.80 -15.58
N VAL A 420 -11.05 -43.42 -14.47
CA VAL A 420 -10.01 -44.21 -13.81
C VAL A 420 -10.69 -45.16 -12.82
N GLN A 421 -10.50 -46.47 -13.01
CA GLN A 421 -11.14 -47.51 -12.21
C GLN A 421 -10.09 -48.34 -11.45
N PRO A 422 -9.54 -47.83 -10.34
CA PRO A 422 -8.58 -48.56 -9.54
C PRO A 422 -9.28 -49.67 -8.73
N THR A 423 -8.60 -50.81 -8.60
CA THR A 423 -9.02 -51.88 -7.68
C THR A 423 -8.61 -51.55 -6.25
N ARG A 424 -9.33 -52.10 -5.26
CA ARG A 424 -8.99 -51.93 -3.84
C ARG A 424 -7.60 -52.46 -3.53
N GLU A 425 -7.22 -53.59 -4.13
CA GLU A 425 -5.89 -54.19 -4.00
C GLU A 425 -4.80 -53.27 -4.53
N GLN A 426 -5.02 -52.60 -5.67
CA GLN A 426 -4.07 -51.60 -6.19
C GLN A 426 -3.90 -50.42 -5.22
N LEU A 427 -4.99 -49.96 -4.60
CA LEU A 427 -4.95 -48.86 -3.62
C LEU A 427 -4.29 -49.28 -2.29
N ARG A 428 -4.56 -50.49 -1.80
CA ARG A 428 -3.89 -51.05 -0.60
C ARG A 428 -2.39 -51.23 -0.81
N GLN A 429 -1.98 -51.60 -2.03
CA GLN A 429 -0.57 -51.74 -2.41
C GLN A 429 0.09 -50.40 -2.74
N ALA A 430 -0.69 -49.33 -2.94
CA ALA A 430 -0.17 -48.02 -3.25
C ALA A 430 0.51 -47.41 -2.01
N GLY A 431 1.84 -47.27 -2.09
CA GLY A 431 2.66 -46.73 -1.01
C GLY A 431 4.08 -46.45 -1.49
N GLY A 432 4.95 -46.07 -0.55
CA GLY A 432 6.33 -45.69 -0.84
C GLY A 432 6.49 -44.19 -1.11
N ARG A 433 7.63 -43.82 -1.70
CA ARG A 433 8.03 -42.41 -1.87
C ARG A 433 7.13 -41.66 -2.86
N TYR A 434 6.58 -40.53 -2.42
CA TYR A 434 5.81 -39.64 -3.27
C TYR A 434 6.70 -38.87 -4.26
N PRO A 435 6.21 -38.55 -5.48
CA PRO A 435 6.91 -37.65 -6.38
C PRO A 435 7.10 -36.26 -5.76
N ALA A 436 8.20 -35.58 -6.07
CA ALA A 436 8.53 -34.27 -5.49
C ALA A 436 7.41 -33.21 -5.66
N GLY A 437 6.65 -33.26 -6.76
CA GLY A 437 5.52 -32.34 -7.01
C GLY A 437 4.27 -32.59 -6.15
N ILE A 438 4.24 -33.70 -5.40
CA ILE A 438 3.15 -34.13 -4.52
C ILE A 438 3.50 -33.92 -3.04
N GLU A 439 4.78 -33.87 -2.68
CA GLU A 439 5.22 -33.68 -1.28
C GLU A 439 4.65 -32.40 -0.65
N SER A 440 4.42 -31.34 -1.44
CA SER A 440 3.75 -30.11 -0.95
C SER A 440 2.33 -30.34 -0.45
N SER A 441 1.63 -31.34 -0.98
CA SER A 441 0.26 -31.70 -0.60
C SER A 441 0.20 -32.48 0.72
N LEU A 442 1.33 -32.64 1.42
CA LEU A 442 1.41 -33.14 2.80
C LEU A 442 1.46 -32.01 3.82
N ALA A 443 1.74 -30.77 3.39
CA ALA A 443 1.98 -29.67 4.29
C ALA A 443 0.74 -29.30 5.12
N LEU A 444 0.97 -29.07 6.42
CA LEU A 444 0.00 -28.55 7.38
C LEU A 444 0.54 -27.24 7.97
N PRO A 445 -0.33 -26.28 8.34
CA PRO A 445 0.08 -25.09 9.07
C PRO A 445 0.74 -25.45 10.42
N GLU A 446 1.76 -24.70 10.84
CA GLU A 446 2.45 -24.97 12.12
C GLU A 446 1.52 -24.86 13.34
N ASP A 447 0.46 -24.06 13.23
CA ASP A 447 -0.56 -23.82 14.26
C ASP A 447 -1.79 -24.74 14.12
N THR A 448 -1.67 -25.85 13.39
CA THR A 448 -2.76 -26.83 13.24
C THR A 448 -3.18 -27.40 14.61
N PRO A 449 -4.46 -27.29 15.01
CA PRO A 449 -4.93 -27.83 16.29
C PRO A 449 -4.77 -29.35 16.40
N GLY A 450 -4.31 -29.80 17.57
CA GLY A 450 -4.00 -31.22 17.84
C GLY A 450 -5.18 -32.18 17.64
N ILE A 451 -6.42 -31.72 17.86
CA ILE A 451 -7.64 -32.51 17.68
C ILE A 451 -7.73 -33.16 16.29
N ILE A 452 -7.19 -32.51 15.24
CA ILE A 452 -7.22 -33.05 13.88
C ILE A 452 -6.38 -34.33 13.80
N ALA A 453 -5.14 -34.28 14.27
CA ALA A 453 -4.23 -35.43 14.25
C ALA A 453 -4.66 -36.51 15.26
N GLU A 454 -5.14 -36.12 16.43
CA GLU A 454 -5.64 -37.03 17.46
C GLU A 454 -6.89 -37.80 16.99
N THR A 455 -7.83 -37.10 16.35
CA THR A 455 -9.04 -37.73 15.77
C THR A 455 -8.64 -38.67 14.63
N ALA A 456 -7.78 -38.21 13.71
CA ALA A 456 -7.32 -39.03 12.60
C ALA A 456 -6.65 -40.33 13.07
N GLY A 457 -5.74 -40.24 14.04
CA GLY A 457 -5.06 -41.42 14.61
C GLY A 457 -6.00 -42.36 15.37
N THR A 458 -7.03 -41.82 16.04
CA THR A 458 -8.03 -42.64 16.75
C THR A 458 -8.92 -43.40 15.79
N VAL A 459 -9.43 -42.71 14.75
CA VAL A 459 -10.32 -43.29 13.74
C VAL A 459 -9.62 -44.37 12.91
N THR A 460 -8.32 -44.19 12.65
CA THR A 460 -7.54 -45.08 11.76
C THR A 460 -6.67 -46.08 12.51
N ALA A 461 -6.87 -46.27 13.82
CA ALA A 461 -6.01 -47.12 14.65
C ALA A 461 -5.93 -48.59 14.21
N GLY A 462 -6.92 -49.08 13.47
CA GLY A 462 -6.99 -50.44 12.92
C GLY A 462 -6.59 -50.56 11.45
N ALA A 463 -6.24 -49.46 10.78
CA ALA A 463 -5.96 -49.47 9.34
C ALA A 463 -4.65 -50.18 9.01
N GLU A 464 -4.67 -51.06 8.00
CA GLU A 464 -3.49 -51.82 7.55
C GLU A 464 -2.74 -51.11 6.40
N SER A 465 -3.39 -50.14 5.74
CA SER A 465 -2.82 -49.34 4.65
C SER A 465 -3.30 -47.89 4.67
N ASN A 466 -2.62 -47.01 3.93
CA ASN A 466 -3.06 -45.63 3.71
C ASN A 466 -4.46 -45.56 3.08
N TYR A 467 -4.80 -46.55 2.24
CA TYR A 467 -6.11 -46.65 1.63
C TYR A 467 -7.18 -47.03 2.66
N ASP A 468 -6.91 -48.03 3.51
CA ASP A 468 -7.86 -48.42 4.57
C ASP A 468 -8.06 -47.24 5.55
N ALA A 469 -6.99 -46.51 5.88
CA ALA A 469 -7.08 -45.28 6.68
C ALA A 469 -7.94 -44.20 6.01
N ALA A 470 -7.83 -44.02 4.69
CA ALA A 470 -8.66 -43.07 3.94
C ALA A 470 -10.15 -43.47 3.95
N VAL A 471 -10.44 -44.77 3.83
CA VAL A 471 -11.81 -45.30 3.93
C VAL A 471 -12.36 -45.10 5.33
N ASP A 472 -11.58 -45.41 6.38
CA ASP A 472 -11.98 -45.21 7.78
C ASP A 472 -12.30 -43.73 8.09
N LEU A 473 -11.48 -42.79 7.58
CA LEU A 473 -11.74 -41.36 7.71
C LEU A 473 -13.04 -40.93 7.01
N GLN A 474 -13.31 -41.46 5.81
CA GLN A 474 -14.55 -41.18 5.10
C GLN A 474 -15.75 -41.71 5.88
N ASP A 475 -15.68 -42.96 6.35
CA ASP A 475 -16.78 -43.61 7.07
C ASP A 475 -17.06 -42.91 8.40
N TYR A 476 -16.04 -42.43 9.12
CA TYR A 476 -16.20 -41.61 10.32
C TYR A 476 -16.96 -40.31 10.04
N LEU A 477 -16.55 -39.56 9.01
CA LEU A 477 -17.19 -38.29 8.63
C LEU A 477 -18.62 -38.48 8.09
N ARG A 478 -18.91 -39.66 7.53
CA ARG A 478 -20.26 -40.07 7.09
C ARG A 478 -21.10 -40.67 8.20
N GLY A 479 -20.55 -40.83 9.40
CA GLY A 479 -21.22 -41.41 10.56
C GLY A 479 -22.42 -40.60 11.02
N ASN A 480 -23.33 -41.26 11.75
CA ASN A 480 -24.60 -40.67 12.20
C ASN A 480 -24.45 -39.47 13.16
N ASP A 481 -23.27 -39.26 13.72
CA ASP A 481 -22.97 -38.11 14.59
C ASP A 481 -22.82 -36.80 13.80
N PHE A 482 -22.57 -36.89 12.49
CA PHE A 482 -22.37 -35.73 11.63
C PHE A 482 -23.66 -35.36 10.89
N SER A 483 -23.98 -34.07 10.82
CA SER A 483 -25.13 -33.57 10.06
C SER A 483 -24.74 -32.52 9.03
N TYR A 484 -25.33 -32.63 7.84
CA TYR A 484 -25.22 -31.62 6.80
C TYR A 484 -26.04 -30.37 7.14
N ASP A 485 -25.39 -29.22 7.28
CA ASP A 485 -25.99 -27.93 7.64
C ASP A 485 -25.19 -26.76 7.05
N THR A 486 -25.83 -25.95 6.21
CA THR A 486 -25.22 -24.79 5.56
C THR A 486 -25.26 -23.52 6.40
N GLU A 487 -26.13 -23.45 7.42
CA GLU A 487 -26.37 -22.26 8.25
C GLU A 487 -25.56 -22.27 9.54
N ALA A 488 -25.47 -23.43 10.21
CA ALA A 488 -24.81 -23.54 11.52
C ALA A 488 -23.38 -22.95 11.57
N PRO A 489 -22.49 -23.19 10.58
CA PRO A 489 -21.16 -22.58 10.58
C PRO A 489 -21.16 -21.06 10.57
N VAL A 490 -22.16 -20.42 9.95
CA VAL A 490 -22.27 -18.96 9.89
C VAL A 490 -22.79 -18.42 11.22
N GLU A 491 -23.85 -19.03 11.75
CA GLU A 491 -24.49 -18.60 13.01
C GLU A 491 -23.55 -18.71 14.21
N ASP A 492 -22.77 -19.80 14.26
CA ASP A 492 -21.88 -20.13 15.37
C ASP A 492 -20.44 -19.62 15.15
N GLY A 493 -20.17 -18.93 14.03
CA GLY A 493 -18.91 -18.21 13.79
C GLY A 493 -17.71 -19.09 13.41
N TYR A 494 -17.95 -20.21 12.73
CA TYR A 494 -16.90 -21.12 12.23
C TYR A 494 -16.99 -21.40 10.72
N ASP A 495 -17.51 -20.49 9.88
CA ASP A 495 -17.55 -20.72 8.42
C ASP A 495 -16.15 -20.71 7.77
N GLY A 496 -15.96 -21.53 6.73
CA GLY A 496 -14.70 -21.69 6.00
C GLY A 496 -14.08 -23.09 6.12
N GLY A 497 -12.80 -23.22 5.73
CA GLY A 497 -12.10 -24.52 5.68
C GLY A 497 -10.75 -24.57 6.40
N GLY A 498 -10.37 -23.51 7.13
CA GLY A 498 -9.08 -23.43 7.83
C GLY A 498 -8.96 -24.41 9.00
N ALA A 499 -7.72 -24.73 9.40
CA ALA A 499 -7.46 -25.72 10.44
C ALA A 499 -8.18 -25.44 11.78
N ALA A 500 -8.22 -24.17 12.22
CA ALA A 500 -8.96 -23.77 13.42
C ALA A 500 -10.48 -23.96 13.29
N VAL A 501 -11.05 -23.67 12.12
CA VAL A 501 -12.48 -23.92 11.82
C VAL A 501 -12.78 -25.42 11.85
N ILE A 502 -11.88 -26.23 11.28
CA ILE A 502 -12.04 -27.68 11.23
C ILE A 502 -11.95 -28.31 12.62
N ALA A 503 -11.12 -27.77 13.52
CA ALA A 503 -11.13 -28.18 14.92
C ALA A 503 -12.51 -28.00 15.55
N THR A 504 -13.12 -26.81 15.41
CA THR A 504 -14.49 -26.55 15.88
C THR A 504 -15.51 -27.47 15.22
N PHE A 505 -15.40 -27.70 13.90
CA PHE A 505 -16.29 -28.60 13.18
C PHE A 505 -16.21 -30.06 13.68
N LEU A 506 -15.03 -30.56 14.03
CA LEU A 506 -14.87 -31.91 14.59
C LEU A 506 -15.52 -32.05 15.98
N GLU A 507 -15.65 -30.96 16.73
CA GLU A 507 -16.36 -30.92 18.00
C GLU A 507 -17.89 -30.79 17.81
N VAL A 508 -18.32 -29.85 16.97
CA VAL A 508 -19.74 -29.53 16.74
C VAL A 508 -20.43 -30.57 15.86
N LYS A 509 -19.69 -31.17 14.91
CA LYS A 509 -20.13 -32.18 13.93
C LYS A 509 -21.28 -31.73 13.02
N ARG A 510 -21.44 -30.41 12.82
CA ARG A 510 -22.44 -29.82 11.90
C ARG A 510 -21.75 -28.90 10.90
N GLY A 511 -21.99 -29.11 9.62
CA GLY A 511 -21.40 -28.28 8.56
C GLY A 511 -21.83 -28.74 7.18
N TYR A 512 -21.26 -28.16 6.14
CA TYR A 512 -21.54 -28.52 4.74
C TYR A 512 -20.26 -29.00 4.03
N CYS A 513 -20.33 -29.31 2.74
CA CYS A 513 -19.28 -30.02 1.98
C CYS A 513 -17.86 -29.45 2.13
N VAL A 514 -17.72 -28.13 2.31
CA VAL A 514 -16.45 -27.44 2.62
C VAL A 514 -15.80 -27.96 3.90
N HIS A 515 -16.58 -28.17 4.95
CA HIS A 515 -16.11 -28.62 6.25
C HIS A 515 -15.72 -30.10 6.20
N PHE A 516 -16.57 -30.94 5.62
CA PHE A 516 -16.31 -32.38 5.46
C PHE A 516 -15.06 -32.64 4.61
N SER A 517 -14.93 -31.96 3.48
CA SER A 517 -13.77 -32.11 2.58
C SER A 517 -12.48 -31.62 3.22
N SER A 518 -12.53 -30.48 3.92
CA SER A 518 -11.37 -29.95 4.63
C SER A 518 -10.97 -30.83 5.80
N ALA A 519 -11.94 -31.35 6.57
CA ALA A 519 -11.68 -32.28 7.66
C ALA A 519 -10.98 -33.54 7.15
N MET A 520 -11.51 -34.15 6.09
CA MET A 520 -10.89 -35.34 5.51
C MET A 520 -9.48 -35.04 4.98
N ALA A 521 -9.28 -33.93 4.26
CA ALA A 521 -7.98 -33.56 3.72
C ALA A 521 -6.94 -33.30 4.82
N LEU A 522 -7.29 -32.57 5.88
CA LEU A 522 -6.37 -32.28 6.99
C LEU A 522 -6.05 -33.53 7.83
N MET A 523 -7.06 -34.36 8.10
CA MET A 523 -6.84 -35.64 8.78
C MET A 523 -5.93 -36.56 7.95
N ALA A 524 -6.18 -36.69 6.64
CA ALA A 524 -5.34 -37.46 5.73
C ALA A 524 -3.89 -36.94 5.71
N ARG A 525 -3.68 -35.63 5.58
CA ARG A 525 -2.36 -35.00 5.63
C ARG A 525 -1.63 -35.27 6.95
N SER A 526 -2.35 -35.26 8.07
CA SER A 526 -1.77 -35.55 9.39
C SER A 526 -1.28 -37.00 9.53
N LEU A 527 -1.85 -37.92 8.75
CA LEU A 527 -1.42 -39.32 8.64
C LEU A 527 -0.35 -39.53 7.57
N GLY A 528 0.11 -38.46 6.91
CA GLY A 528 1.11 -38.55 5.85
C GLY A 528 0.54 -38.99 4.49
N ILE A 529 -0.77 -38.84 4.27
CA ILE A 529 -1.42 -39.10 2.98
C ILE A 529 -1.61 -37.75 2.25
N PRO A 530 -1.02 -37.53 1.06
CA PRO A 530 -1.19 -36.28 0.34
C PRO A 530 -2.65 -36.13 -0.08
N ALA A 531 -3.24 -34.99 0.26
CA ALA A 531 -4.65 -34.71 0.01
C ALA A 531 -4.83 -33.29 -0.50
N ARG A 532 -5.83 -33.02 -1.34
CA ARG A 532 -6.23 -31.69 -1.83
C ARG A 532 -7.74 -31.61 -1.93
N ILE A 533 -8.30 -30.42 -2.16
CA ILE A 533 -9.75 -30.21 -2.24
C ILE A 533 -10.11 -29.70 -3.62
N SER A 534 -11.02 -30.40 -4.30
CA SER A 534 -11.60 -29.97 -5.57
C SER A 534 -12.92 -29.25 -5.30
N LEU A 535 -13.13 -28.13 -6.00
CA LEU A 535 -14.36 -27.34 -6.00
C LEU A 535 -14.98 -27.41 -7.39
N GLY A 536 -16.29 -27.58 -7.44
CA GLY A 536 -17.00 -27.76 -8.71
C GLY A 536 -18.48 -27.99 -8.52
N TYR A 537 -19.05 -28.79 -9.42
CA TYR A 537 -20.44 -29.21 -9.39
C TYR A 537 -20.57 -30.72 -9.25
N LEU A 538 -21.58 -31.13 -8.49
CA LEU A 538 -22.15 -32.46 -8.55
C LEU A 538 -22.76 -32.74 -9.93
N PRO A 539 -23.04 -34.01 -10.24
CA PRO A 539 -23.64 -34.40 -11.52
C PRO A 539 -24.98 -33.77 -11.88
N GLY A 540 -25.67 -33.13 -10.93
CA GLY A 540 -26.97 -32.52 -11.11
C GLY A 540 -28.11 -33.51 -11.33
N THR A 541 -29.21 -33.02 -11.89
CA THR A 541 -30.45 -33.79 -12.04
C THR A 541 -30.64 -34.30 -13.47
N ARG A 542 -30.94 -35.60 -13.60
CA ARG A 542 -31.27 -36.21 -14.88
C ARG A 542 -32.61 -35.71 -15.38
N THR A 543 -32.65 -35.24 -16.63
CA THR A 543 -33.89 -34.83 -17.30
C THR A 543 -34.52 -35.99 -18.08
N THR A 544 -35.79 -35.83 -18.47
CA THR A 544 -36.47 -36.74 -19.41
C THR A 544 -36.03 -36.55 -20.86
N THR A 545 -35.18 -35.55 -21.14
CA THR A 545 -34.73 -35.23 -22.49
C THR A 545 -33.54 -36.11 -22.87
N VAL A 546 -33.69 -36.82 -23.99
CA VAL A 546 -32.61 -37.62 -24.61
C VAL A 546 -32.23 -36.98 -25.93
N VAL A 547 -30.94 -36.75 -26.15
CA VAL A 547 -30.43 -36.18 -27.40
C VAL A 547 -29.22 -36.98 -27.86
N GLY A 548 -29.25 -37.47 -29.10
CA GLY A 548 -28.20 -38.33 -29.63
C GLY A 548 -28.06 -39.65 -28.87
N GLY A 549 -29.15 -40.15 -28.27
CA GLY A 549 -29.14 -41.36 -27.45
C GLY A 549 -28.64 -41.18 -26.02
N LEU A 550 -28.19 -39.97 -25.64
CA LEU A 550 -27.67 -39.66 -24.29
C LEU A 550 -28.67 -38.83 -23.49
N ASN A 551 -28.77 -39.11 -22.19
CA ASN A 551 -29.58 -38.31 -21.28
C ASN A 551 -28.95 -36.94 -21.05
N ARG A 552 -29.79 -35.92 -20.98
CA ARG A 552 -29.37 -34.58 -20.54
C ARG A 552 -29.48 -34.47 -19.02
N TYR A 553 -28.46 -33.87 -18.41
CA TYR A 553 -28.41 -33.51 -17.00
C TYR A 553 -28.40 -31.99 -16.87
N ASN A 554 -29.17 -31.47 -15.92
CA ASN A 554 -29.16 -30.05 -15.56
C ASN A 554 -28.42 -29.88 -14.24
N VAL A 555 -27.57 -28.87 -14.19
CA VAL A 555 -26.77 -28.49 -13.03
C VAL A 555 -27.13 -27.06 -12.66
N ASP A 556 -27.35 -26.80 -11.37
CA ASP A 556 -27.63 -25.46 -10.85
C ASP A 556 -26.69 -25.09 -9.68
N SER A 557 -26.95 -23.96 -9.03
CA SER A 557 -26.12 -23.48 -7.92
C SER A 557 -26.17 -24.39 -6.70
N ASP A 558 -27.24 -25.16 -6.48
CA ASP A 558 -27.37 -26.05 -5.32
C ASP A 558 -26.54 -27.32 -5.52
N ASP A 559 -26.10 -27.59 -6.75
CA ASP A 559 -25.17 -28.66 -7.10
C ASP A 559 -23.71 -28.27 -6.84
N LEU A 560 -23.41 -27.02 -6.42
CA LEU A 560 -22.04 -26.66 -6.02
C LEU A 560 -21.54 -27.55 -4.90
N HIS A 561 -20.28 -27.97 -5.01
CA HIS A 561 -19.74 -28.96 -4.10
C HIS A 561 -18.23 -28.90 -3.97
N ALA A 562 -17.77 -29.34 -2.81
CA ALA A 562 -16.37 -29.53 -2.49
C ALA A 562 -16.17 -31.01 -2.16
N TRP A 563 -15.09 -31.62 -2.66
CA TRP A 563 -14.70 -32.98 -2.33
C TRP A 563 -13.18 -33.09 -2.20
N PRO A 564 -12.66 -33.96 -1.32
CA PRO A 564 -11.24 -34.22 -1.22
C PRO A 564 -10.77 -35.20 -2.31
N GLU A 565 -9.53 -35.03 -2.75
CA GLU A 565 -8.80 -36.01 -3.56
C GLU A 565 -7.53 -36.41 -2.80
N LEU A 566 -7.29 -37.71 -2.68
CA LEU A 566 -6.13 -38.28 -2.00
C LEU A 566 -5.20 -38.94 -3.02
N TYR A 567 -3.89 -38.82 -2.79
CA TYR A 567 -2.88 -39.33 -3.72
C TYR A 567 -2.37 -40.72 -3.33
N PHE A 568 -2.46 -41.65 -4.27
CA PHE A 568 -1.96 -43.02 -4.13
C PHE A 568 -0.91 -43.31 -5.20
N THR A 569 0.31 -43.66 -4.80
CA THR A 569 1.42 -43.94 -5.73
C THR A 569 1.04 -45.07 -6.70
N GLY A 570 1.17 -44.81 -8.01
CA GLY A 570 0.78 -45.74 -9.07
C GLY A 570 -0.68 -45.62 -9.52
N VAL A 571 -1.53 -44.91 -8.78
CA VAL A 571 -2.93 -44.62 -9.14
C VAL A 571 -3.14 -43.13 -9.42
N GLY A 572 -2.45 -42.24 -8.70
CA GLY A 572 -2.61 -40.80 -8.82
C GLY A 572 -3.61 -40.23 -7.82
N TRP A 573 -4.25 -39.12 -8.19
CA TRP A 573 -5.29 -38.48 -7.38
C TRP A 573 -6.62 -39.20 -7.53
N VAL A 574 -7.21 -39.58 -6.40
CA VAL A 574 -8.45 -40.36 -6.33
C VAL A 574 -9.46 -39.60 -5.45
N PRO A 575 -10.68 -39.31 -5.93
CA PRO A 575 -11.68 -38.58 -5.16
C PRO A 575 -12.27 -39.42 -4.02
N PHE A 576 -12.63 -38.79 -2.92
CA PHE A 576 -13.43 -39.39 -1.85
C PHE A 576 -14.66 -38.51 -1.59
N GLU A 577 -15.70 -39.06 -0.98
CA GLU A 577 -16.93 -38.31 -0.69
C GLU A 577 -17.31 -38.41 0.79
N PRO A 578 -16.69 -37.57 1.67
CA PRO A 578 -16.97 -37.59 3.10
C PRO A 578 -18.30 -36.93 3.47
N THR A 579 -18.99 -36.23 2.55
CA THR A 579 -20.19 -35.46 2.89
C THR A 579 -21.41 -36.37 3.02
N PRO A 580 -22.06 -36.48 4.20
CA PRO A 580 -23.25 -37.29 4.37
C PRO A 580 -24.40 -36.81 3.48
N GLY A 581 -25.12 -37.75 2.84
CA GLY A 581 -26.33 -37.45 2.06
C GLY A 581 -26.13 -36.63 0.78
N ARG A 582 -24.88 -36.32 0.41
CA ARG A 582 -24.51 -35.60 -0.82
C ARG A 582 -23.55 -36.45 -1.64
N GLY A 583 -23.54 -36.21 -2.95
CA GLY A 583 -22.66 -36.93 -3.88
C GLY A 583 -22.92 -38.43 -3.97
N SER A 584 -21.94 -39.14 -4.52
CA SER A 584 -21.89 -40.58 -4.72
C SER A 584 -20.53 -41.06 -4.24
N VAL A 585 -20.53 -42.02 -3.31
CA VAL A 585 -19.29 -42.65 -2.84
C VAL A 585 -18.77 -43.58 -3.93
N PRO A 586 -17.51 -43.43 -4.39
CA PRO A 586 -16.96 -44.32 -5.41
C PRO A 586 -16.93 -45.78 -4.95
N ASP A 587 -17.01 -46.73 -5.90
CA ASP A 587 -17.06 -48.17 -5.60
C ASP A 587 -15.87 -48.68 -4.76
N TYR A 588 -14.68 -48.11 -4.99
CA TYR A 588 -13.50 -48.42 -4.20
C TYR A 588 -13.55 -47.85 -2.78
N ALA A 589 -14.46 -46.95 -2.44
CA ALA A 589 -14.57 -46.33 -1.11
C ALA A 589 -15.84 -46.78 -0.36
N LEU A 590 -16.59 -47.76 -0.88
CA LEU A 590 -17.76 -48.33 -0.21
C LEU A 590 -17.39 -49.37 0.86
N PRO A 591 -18.10 -49.45 2.00
CA PRO A 591 -17.89 -50.48 3.01
C PRO A 591 -18.01 -51.89 2.44
N GLU A 592 -17.10 -52.80 2.82
CA GLU A 592 -17.06 -54.19 2.33
C GLU A 592 -18.35 -54.99 2.59
N SER A 593 -19.15 -54.60 3.60
CA SER A 593 -20.43 -55.26 3.93
C SER A 593 -21.54 -55.06 2.89
N SER A 594 -21.36 -54.19 1.89
CA SER A 594 -22.35 -53.93 0.82
C SER A 594 -22.19 -54.86 -0.39
N ALA A 595 -21.14 -55.69 -0.45
CA ALA A 595 -20.98 -56.69 -1.49
C ALA A 595 -21.77 -57.96 -1.13
N VAL A 596 -22.96 -58.11 -1.69
CA VAL A 596 -23.74 -59.35 -1.58
C VAL A 596 -23.04 -60.49 -2.33
N ALA A 597 -22.57 -61.47 -1.55
CA ALA A 597 -22.46 -62.90 -1.81
C ALA A 597 -22.08 -63.39 -3.23
N GLY A 598 -20.80 -63.74 -3.39
CA GLY A 598 -20.30 -64.70 -4.37
C GLY A 598 -18.91 -65.23 -3.96
N ALA A 599 -18.88 -66.33 -3.20
CA ALA A 599 -17.68 -67.01 -2.67
C ALA A 599 -17.15 -68.12 -3.62
N PRO A 600 -16.04 -68.84 -3.33
CA PRO A 600 -14.74 -68.49 -2.70
C PRO A 600 -13.50 -69.02 -3.49
N GLU A 601 -12.27 -68.56 -3.14
CA GLU A 601 -11.13 -69.38 -2.63
C GLU A 601 -9.71 -68.79 -2.86
N SER A 602 -9.04 -68.60 -1.73
CA SER A 602 -7.65 -68.98 -1.39
C SER A 602 -6.44 -68.49 -2.20
N GLY A 603 -5.74 -67.53 -1.58
CA GLY A 603 -4.29 -67.38 -1.65
C GLY A 603 -3.83 -66.59 -0.43
N GLY A 604 -3.30 -67.27 0.60
CA GLY A 604 -2.84 -66.62 1.84
C GLY A 604 -1.68 -65.66 1.57
N ALA A 605 -1.95 -64.36 1.66
CA ALA A 605 -0.93 -63.33 1.82
C ALA A 605 -0.70 -63.09 3.31
N ALA A 606 0.57 -63.11 3.71
CA ALA A 606 1.00 -62.81 5.08
C ALA A 606 0.56 -61.39 5.50
N PRO A 607 0.30 -61.15 6.80
CA PRO A 607 -0.07 -59.82 7.28
C PRO A 607 1.10 -58.86 7.02
N VAL A 608 0.87 -57.89 6.14
CA VAL A 608 1.78 -56.77 5.94
C VAL A 608 1.39 -55.73 6.97
N ALA A 609 2.19 -55.58 8.02
CA ALA A 609 2.06 -54.47 8.96
C ALA A 609 2.08 -53.13 8.18
N PRO A 610 1.39 -52.07 8.66
CA PRO A 610 1.39 -50.77 8.02
C PRO A 610 2.83 -50.35 7.75
N ARG A 611 3.20 -50.21 6.48
CA ARG A 611 4.54 -49.74 6.15
C ARG A 611 4.60 -48.26 6.49
N PRO A 612 5.54 -47.83 7.36
CA PRO A 612 5.84 -46.42 7.51
C PRO A 612 6.13 -45.85 6.13
N ASN A 613 5.64 -44.64 5.86
CA ASN A 613 6.09 -43.88 4.71
C ASN A 613 7.63 -43.76 4.79
N ASP A 614 8.34 -44.38 3.86
CA ASP A 614 9.80 -44.35 3.77
C ASP A 614 10.35 -42.97 3.32
N ASN A 615 9.51 -41.93 3.24
CA ASN A 615 9.96 -40.56 3.09
C ASN A 615 10.81 -40.15 4.31
N PRO A 616 12.12 -39.93 4.15
CA PRO A 616 12.95 -39.42 5.23
C PRO A 616 12.52 -37.98 5.51
N GLY A 617 11.77 -37.78 6.59
CA GLY A 617 11.25 -36.47 6.99
C GLY A 617 10.25 -36.48 8.15
N LEU A 618 9.65 -37.64 8.48
CA LEU A 618 8.60 -37.73 9.50
C LEU A 618 9.02 -38.38 10.84
N THR A 619 10.31 -38.65 11.04
CA THR A 619 10.87 -38.99 12.37
C THR A 619 11.99 -38.02 12.72
N GLY A 620 11.61 -36.94 13.41
CA GLY A 620 12.51 -35.82 13.67
C GLY A 620 12.61 -34.93 12.44
N GLY A 621 11.71 -33.96 12.34
CA GLY A 621 11.70 -33.01 11.24
C GLY A 621 13.10 -32.41 11.05
N PRO A 622 13.71 -32.52 9.86
CA PRO A 622 14.66 -31.52 9.50
C PRO A 622 13.86 -30.23 9.40
N SER A 623 14.12 -29.30 10.33
CA SER A 623 14.02 -27.88 10.07
C SER A 623 14.95 -27.55 8.90
N GLY A 624 14.60 -28.05 7.71
CA GLY A 624 14.91 -27.37 6.48
C GLY A 624 14.07 -26.12 6.57
N THR A 625 14.65 -25.07 7.15
CA THR A 625 14.33 -23.70 6.82
C THR A 625 14.44 -23.59 5.30
N VAL A 626 13.39 -24.01 4.59
CA VAL A 626 12.85 -23.17 3.55
C VAL A 626 12.56 -21.91 4.33
N THR A 627 13.44 -20.93 4.18
CA THR A 627 13.14 -19.57 4.56
C THR A 627 11.90 -19.20 3.77
N ALA A 628 10.73 -19.60 4.29
CA ALA A 628 9.61 -18.70 4.38
C ALA A 628 10.25 -17.37 4.78
N ALA A 629 9.92 -16.31 4.06
CA ALA A 629 10.27 -14.97 4.48
C ALA A 629 9.51 -14.65 5.78
N GLU A 630 9.79 -15.42 6.84
CA GLU A 630 9.67 -15.02 8.22
C GLU A 630 10.59 -13.82 8.35
N ASP A 631 9.94 -12.66 8.49
CA ASP A 631 10.52 -11.45 9.00
C ASP A 631 11.92 -11.15 8.46
N ASP A 632 11.99 -10.71 7.20
CA ASP A 632 13.10 -9.85 6.75
C ASP A 632 13.04 -8.48 7.46
N LEU A 633 12.63 -8.43 8.73
CA LEU A 633 12.78 -7.30 9.63
C LEU A 633 14.22 -6.80 9.61
N PRO A 634 15.29 -7.63 9.55
CA PRO A 634 16.66 -7.14 9.41
C PRO A 634 16.92 -6.43 8.07
N GLY A 635 16.46 -6.98 6.94
CA GLY A 635 16.60 -6.35 5.62
C GLY A 635 15.74 -5.11 5.46
N ILE A 636 14.52 -5.12 5.99
CA ILE A 636 13.61 -3.97 6.07
C ILE A 636 14.20 -2.90 6.98
N LEU A 637 14.69 -3.23 8.19
CA LEU A 637 15.33 -2.28 9.10
C LEU A 637 16.64 -1.73 8.53
N ALA A 638 17.41 -2.51 7.77
CA ALA A 638 18.60 -2.04 7.07
C ALA A 638 18.24 -1.06 5.95
N ARG A 639 17.21 -1.35 5.14
CA ARG A 639 16.70 -0.45 4.09
C ARG A 639 16.07 0.81 4.69
N VAL A 640 15.29 0.70 5.76
CA VAL A 640 14.72 1.82 6.52
C VAL A 640 15.83 2.65 7.16
N GLY A 641 16.85 2.01 7.74
CA GLY A 641 18.04 2.67 8.29
C GLY A 641 18.80 3.45 7.22
N LEU A 642 18.98 2.88 6.03
CA LEU A 642 19.60 3.55 4.89
C LEU A 642 18.78 4.76 4.41
N LEU A 643 17.45 4.65 4.39
CA LEU A 643 16.55 5.74 4.01
C LEU A 643 16.51 6.87 5.03
N VAL A 644 16.52 6.54 6.33
CA VAL A 644 16.68 7.52 7.40
C VAL A 644 18.03 8.20 7.30
N ALA A 645 19.11 7.45 7.03
CA ALA A 645 20.45 8.02 6.83
C ALA A 645 20.50 8.93 5.58
N ALA A 646 19.85 8.56 4.49
CA ALA A 646 19.77 9.38 3.27
C ALA A 646 18.96 10.67 3.51
N ALA A 647 17.82 10.59 4.20
CA ALA A 647 17.02 11.74 4.58
C ALA A 647 17.78 12.69 5.53
N LEU A 648 18.50 12.13 6.51
CA LEU A 648 19.36 12.90 7.42
C LEU A 648 20.54 13.54 6.68
N MET A 649 21.16 12.85 5.72
CA MET A 649 22.21 13.42 4.87
C MET A 649 21.67 14.59 4.03
N LEU A 650 20.49 14.45 3.44
CA LEU A 650 19.85 15.53 2.68
C LEU A 650 19.55 16.76 3.56
N LEU A 651 19.05 16.53 4.78
CA LEU A 651 18.80 17.57 5.77
C LEU A 651 20.09 18.26 6.26
N ALA A 652 21.23 17.55 6.24
CA ALA A 652 22.52 18.08 6.67
C ALA A 652 23.23 18.95 5.61
N VAL A 653 22.87 18.84 4.31
CA VAL A 653 23.50 19.57 3.19
C VAL A 653 23.63 21.08 3.43
N PRO A 654 22.62 21.82 3.93
CA PRO A 654 22.75 23.25 4.21
C PRO A 654 23.77 23.56 5.30
N GLY A 655 23.83 22.74 6.35
CA GLY A 655 24.81 22.87 7.43
C GLY A 655 26.24 22.64 6.90
N VAL A 656 26.45 21.60 6.11
CA VAL A 656 27.74 21.29 5.48
C VAL A 656 28.18 22.41 4.54
N ALA A 657 27.30 22.90 3.67
CA ALA A 657 27.58 24.01 2.76
C ALA A 657 27.99 25.29 3.51
N ARG A 658 27.35 25.58 4.65
CA ARG A 658 27.69 26.72 5.51
C ARG A 658 29.06 26.55 6.17
N VAL A 659 29.37 25.35 6.66
CA VAL A 659 30.68 25.03 7.26
C VAL A 659 31.80 25.13 6.23
N LEU A 660 31.61 24.58 5.02
CA LEU A 660 32.58 24.68 3.93
C LEU A 660 32.80 26.14 3.49
N ARG A 661 31.73 26.93 3.37
CA ARG A 661 31.81 28.37 3.06
C ARG A 661 32.56 29.13 4.14
N ARG A 662 32.29 28.86 5.42
CA ARG A 662 33.00 29.44 6.58
C ARG A 662 34.48 29.08 6.56
N ARG A 663 34.82 27.80 6.35
CA ARG A 663 36.20 27.32 6.23
C ARG A 663 36.94 27.99 5.08
N ARG A 664 36.33 28.08 3.89
CA ARG A 664 36.92 28.76 2.73
C ARG A 664 37.18 30.24 3.00
N ARG A 665 36.22 30.95 3.60
CA ARG A 665 36.37 32.38 3.95
C ARG A 665 37.48 32.60 4.98
N ARG A 666 37.55 31.76 6.00
CA ARG A 666 38.61 31.80 7.02
C ARG A 666 39.99 31.52 6.44
N ARG A 667 40.11 30.55 5.52
CA ARG A 667 41.37 30.30 4.79
C ARG A 667 41.81 31.52 3.97
N LEU A 668 40.88 32.23 3.34
CA LEU A 668 41.18 33.45 2.58
C LEU A 668 41.60 34.62 3.48
N LEU A 669 40.96 34.78 4.64
CA LEU A 669 41.35 35.78 5.66
C LEU A 669 42.73 35.45 6.26
N ALA A 670 42.99 34.18 6.57
CA ALA A 670 44.28 33.72 7.12
C ALA A 670 45.43 33.85 6.11
N ALA A 671 45.16 33.67 4.81
CA ALA A 671 46.12 33.89 3.74
C ALA A 671 46.28 35.38 3.37
N ASP A 672 45.59 36.29 4.08
CA ASP A 672 45.52 37.73 3.84
C ASP A 672 45.09 38.11 2.41
N ARG A 673 44.37 37.19 1.75
CA ARG A 673 43.82 37.37 0.39
C ARG A 673 42.42 37.97 0.40
N ALA A 674 41.90 38.29 1.59
CA ALA A 674 40.59 38.88 1.78
C ALA A 674 40.62 39.85 2.97
N GLY A 675 40.24 41.10 2.73
CA GLY A 675 40.25 42.15 3.75
C GLY A 675 38.95 42.22 4.59
N ALA A 676 38.77 43.36 5.27
CA ALA A 676 37.68 43.64 6.21
C ALA A 676 36.27 43.35 5.65
N VAL A 677 36.05 43.52 4.34
CA VAL A 677 34.77 43.23 3.67
C VAL A 677 34.35 41.76 3.81
N LEU A 678 35.28 40.81 3.72
CA LEU A 678 34.94 39.39 3.85
C LEU A 678 34.68 39.00 5.30
N ALA A 679 35.45 39.56 6.23
CA ALA A 679 35.27 39.36 7.67
C ALA A 679 33.90 39.91 8.12
N TRP A 680 33.54 41.12 7.67
CA TRP A 680 32.23 41.71 7.94
C TRP A 680 31.09 40.88 7.37
N ARG A 681 31.22 40.38 6.12
CA ARG A 681 30.22 39.48 5.51
C ARG A 681 30.03 38.18 6.29
N GLU A 682 31.10 37.59 6.82
CA GLU A 682 31.01 36.39 7.66
C GLU A 682 30.35 36.68 9.00
N LEU A 683 30.63 37.85 9.60
CA LEU A 683 29.98 38.30 10.83
C LEU A 683 28.48 38.54 10.61
N THR A 684 28.09 39.22 9.53
CA THR A 684 26.69 39.43 9.16
C THR A 684 25.95 38.12 8.91
N ASP A 685 26.56 37.19 8.16
CA ASP A 685 25.98 35.86 7.90
C ASP A 685 25.80 35.07 9.21
N THR A 686 26.74 35.18 10.14
CA THR A 686 26.65 34.53 11.45
C THR A 686 25.60 35.16 12.35
N ALA A 687 25.51 36.49 12.39
CA ALA A 687 24.47 37.20 13.13
C ALA A 687 23.06 36.82 12.62
N LEU A 688 22.89 36.72 11.30
CA LEU A 688 21.66 36.22 10.66
C LEU A 688 21.33 34.78 11.06
N ASP A 689 22.32 33.88 11.09
CA ASP A 689 22.12 32.48 11.47
C ASP A 689 21.66 32.35 12.94
N HIS A 690 22.10 33.26 13.81
CA HIS A 690 21.73 33.34 15.22
C HIS A 690 20.52 34.24 15.51
N GLY A 691 19.74 34.59 14.48
CA GLY A 691 18.44 35.24 14.65
C GLY A 691 18.47 36.77 14.76
N VAL A 692 19.61 37.43 14.51
CA VAL A 692 19.66 38.88 14.38
C VAL A 692 18.96 39.29 13.08
N THR A 693 17.99 40.19 13.18
CA THR A 693 17.28 40.71 12.01
C THR A 693 18.16 41.69 11.25
N VAL A 694 18.65 41.31 10.07
CA VAL A 694 19.42 42.19 9.19
C VAL A 694 18.57 42.65 8.01
N TYR A 695 18.45 43.97 7.83
CA TYR A 695 17.83 44.58 6.66
C TYR A 695 18.89 45.11 5.70
N GLU A 696 18.58 45.19 4.41
CA GLU A 696 19.53 45.72 3.40
C GLU A 696 19.81 47.22 3.55
N THR A 697 18.97 47.93 4.31
CA THR A 697 19.11 49.36 4.61
C THR A 697 19.89 49.65 5.88
N LEU A 698 20.32 48.63 6.64
CA LEU A 698 21.09 48.85 7.87
C LEU A 698 22.50 49.32 7.55
N THR A 699 22.91 50.40 8.20
CA THR A 699 24.30 50.84 8.22
C THR A 699 25.18 49.87 9.02
N ALA A 700 26.51 49.93 8.78
CA ALA A 700 27.45 49.09 9.53
C ALA A 700 27.36 49.33 11.05
N ARG A 701 27.12 50.59 11.46
CA ARG A 701 26.97 50.98 12.88
C ARG A 701 25.69 50.43 13.50
N GLU A 702 24.56 50.49 12.81
CA GLU A 702 23.29 49.93 13.32
C GLU A 702 23.35 48.41 13.45
N LEU A 703 24.00 47.73 12.49
CA LEU A 703 24.23 46.28 12.59
C LEU A 703 25.18 45.93 13.75
N ALA A 704 26.25 46.69 13.94
CA ALA A 704 27.14 46.54 15.10
C ALA A 704 26.37 46.73 16.42
N GLY A 705 25.51 47.75 16.49
CA GLY A 705 24.63 47.98 17.65
C GLY A 705 23.70 46.80 17.93
N ALA A 706 23.09 46.22 16.89
CA ALA A 706 22.23 45.05 17.02
C ALA A 706 23.00 43.78 17.46
N ILE A 707 24.25 43.63 17.05
CA ILE A 707 25.12 42.52 17.47
C ILE A 707 25.61 42.73 18.91
N ARG A 708 25.96 43.96 19.29
CA ARG A 708 26.38 44.35 20.64
C ARG A 708 25.27 44.14 21.68
N ALA A 709 24.01 44.37 21.31
CA ALA A 709 22.86 44.14 22.18
C ALA A 709 22.58 42.66 22.51
N ARG A 710 23.34 41.71 21.94
CA ARG A 710 23.19 40.29 22.26
C ARG A 710 23.89 39.94 23.57
N PRO A 711 23.32 39.01 24.36
CA PRO A 711 23.97 38.47 25.55
C PRO A 711 25.39 37.96 25.22
N GLY A 712 26.35 38.26 26.07
CA GLY A 712 27.74 37.81 25.93
C GLY A 712 28.60 38.57 24.91
N VAL A 713 28.01 39.46 24.09
CA VAL A 713 28.77 40.31 23.15
C VAL A 713 29.00 41.71 23.72
N GLY A 714 27.96 42.35 24.26
CA GLY A 714 28.07 43.66 24.93
C GLY A 714 28.59 43.57 26.36
N ASP A 715 28.41 42.41 27.01
CA ASP A 715 28.78 42.19 28.41
C ASP A 715 30.27 41.88 28.61
N THR A 716 31.01 41.58 27.53
CA THR A 716 32.44 41.27 27.56
C THR A 716 33.23 42.38 26.88
N PRO A 717 34.04 43.17 27.63
CA PRO A 717 34.77 44.31 27.07
C PRO A 717 35.66 43.94 25.88
N GLU A 718 36.34 42.80 25.96
CA GLU A 718 37.26 42.34 24.91
C GLU A 718 36.55 42.04 23.58
N VAL A 719 35.32 41.53 23.64
CA VAL A 719 34.51 41.21 22.47
C VAL A 719 33.86 42.46 21.89
N SER A 720 33.40 43.37 22.74
CA SER A 720 32.85 44.66 22.31
C SER A 720 33.91 45.50 21.59
N ASP A 721 35.15 45.48 22.08
CA ASP A 721 36.29 46.14 21.45
C ASP A 721 36.69 45.47 20.13
N ALA A 722 36.64 44.13 20.06
CA ALA A 722 36.85 43.39 18.81
C ALA A 722 35.80 43.73 17.74
N LEU A 723 34.53 43.86 18.13
CA LEU A 723 33.45 44.29 17.25
C LEU A 723 33.65 45.73 16.76
N GLU A 724 34.09 46.64 17.63
CA GLU A 724 34.39 48.04 17.27
C GLU A 724 35.58 48.12 16.30
N ARG A 725 36.65 47.35 16.52
CA ARG A 725 37.77 47.26 15.57
C ARG A 725 37.34 46.74 14.21
N MET A 726 36.46 45.74 14.15
CA MET A 726 35.89 45.25 12.89
C MET A 726 35.01 46.29 12.20
N LEU A 727 34.23 47.07 12.95
CA LEU A 727 33.41 48.18 12.45
C LEU A 727 34.29 49.28 11.82
N VAL A 728 35.34 49.71 12.52
CA VAL A 728 36.29 50.71 12.01
C VAL A 728 37.02 50.17 10.77
N ALA A 729 37.39 48.89 10.75
CA ALA A 729 38.04 48.27 9.60
C ALA A 729 37.14 48.24 8.36
N ILE A 730 35.83 47.97 8.50
CA ILE A 730 34.90 47.99 7.37
C ILE A 730 34.59 49.42 6.91
N GLU A 731 34.49 50.39 7.81
CA GLU A 731 34.30 51.80 7.47
C GLU A 731 35.51 52.34 6.70
N ARG A 732 36.73 52.05 7.16
CA ARG A 732 37.95 52.40 6.43
C ARG A 732 38.00 51.75 5.05
N ALA A 733 37.62 50.48 4.93
CA ALA A 733 37.59 49.79 3.65
C ALA A 733 36.59 50.40 2.64
N HIS A 734 35.53 51.07 3.10
CA HIS A 734 34.53 51.71 2.22
C HIS A 734 34.81 53.19 1.95
N TYR A 735 35.42 53.92 2.89
CA TYR A 735 35.50 55.38 2.86
C TYR A 735 36.92 55.96 2.82
N ALA A 736 37.97 55.14 2.98
CA ALA A 736 39.35 55.65 2.90
C ALA A 736 39.78 55.91 1.45
N ARG A 737 40.49 57.03 1.22
CA ARG A 737 41.02 57.44 -0.10
C ARG A 737 42.20 56.59 -0.59
N THR A 738 42.87 55.88 0.30
CA THR A 738 43.96 54.95 0.00
C THR A 738 43.62 53.60 0.62
N SER A 739 43.67 52.55 -0.20
CA SER A 739 43.47 51.18 0.27
C SER A 739 44.58 50.84 1.27
N PRO A 740 44.28 50.55 2.54
CA PRO A 740 45.31 50.09 3.47
C PRO A 740 45.89 48.79 2.90
N GLY A 741 47.22 48.67 2.90
CA GLY A 741 47.88 47.43 2.52
C GLY A 741 47.31 46.22 3.26
N THR A 742 47.40 45.06 2.63
CA THR A 742 47.09 43.73 3.18
C THR A 742 48.01 43.43 4.37
N GLY A 743 47.72 44.05 5.51
CA GLY A 743 48.43 43.86 6.76
C GLY A 743 47.39 43.85 7.86
N GLY A 744 47.00 42.64 8.29
CA GLY A 744 46.08 42.46 9.41
C GLY A 744 45.09 41.31 9.28
N GLY A 745 45.14 40.48 8.23
CA GLY A 745 44.22 39.34 8.07
C GLY A 745 44.17 38.39 9.29
N ALA A 746 45.32 38.17 9.94
CA ALA A 746 45.40 37.37 11.17
C ALA A 746 44.71 38.04 12.38
N ASP A 747 44.85 39.36 12.53
CA ASP A 747 44.23 40.12 13.61
C ASP A 747 42.72 40.27 13.39
N LEU A 748 42.27 40.53 12.16
CA LEU A 748 40.86 40.52 11.79
C LEU A 748 40.21 39.15 11.99
N LEU A 749 40.95 38.06 11.72
CA LEU A 749 40.46 36.71 11.96
C LEU A 749 40.32 36.43 13.47
N ARG A 750 41.26 36.92 14.29
CA ARG A 750 41.20 36.83 15.76
C ARG A 750 39.99 37.57 16.31
N ASP A 751 39.75 38.79 15.84
CA ASP A 751 38.59 39.60 16.23
C ASP A 751 37.27 38.96 15.77
N LEU A 752 37.20 38.48 14.52
CA LEU A 752 36.05 37.71 14.01
C LEU A 752 35.78 36.46 14.86
N ASP A 753 36.81 35.77 15.33
CA ASP A 753 36.67 34.56 16.15
C ASP A 753 36.21 34.81 17.56
N ALA A 754 36.57 35.95 18.15
CA ALA A 754 36.05 36.39 19.43
C ALA A 754 34.55 36.70 19.32
N VAL A 755 34.17 37.54 18.35
CA VAL A 755 32.78 37.99 18.19
C VAL A 755 31.86 36.84 17.76
N VAL A 756 32.27 35.97 16.83
CA VAL A 756 31.45 34.82 16.41
C VAL A 756 31.24 33.82 17.55
N ARG A 757 32.24 33.59 18.41
CA ARG A 757 32.07 32.73 19.59
C ARG A 757 31.07 33.32 20.57
N ALA A 758 31.20 34.61 20.87
CA ALA A 758 30.30 35.31 21.78
C ALA A 758 28.85 35.32 21.27
N VAL A 759 28.64 35.62 19.98
CA VAL A 759 27.30 35.56 19.34
C VAL A 759 26.70 34.15 19.45
N GLY A 760 27.51 33.11 19.32
CA GLY A 760 27.09 31.73 19.46
C GLY A 760 26.75 31.33 20.90
N GLN A 761 27.61 31.70 21.86
CA GLN A 761 27.45 31.36 23.28
C GLN A 761 26.32 32.14 23.97
N GLY A 762 26.02 33.35 23.48
CA GLY A 762 24.91 34.18 23.96
C GLY A 762 23.51 33.73 23.50
N GLY A 763 23.41 32.69 22.67
CA GLY A 763 22.15 32.12 22.20
C GLY A 763 21.73 30.86 22.97
N SER A 764 20.43 30.58 22.99
CA SER A 764 19.89 29.34 23.57
C SER A 764 20.42 28.09 22.86
N ALA A 765 20.35 26.92 23.51
CA ALA A 765 20.73 25.64 22.90
C ALA A 765 19.96 25.37 21.60
N ALA A 766 18.68 25.74 21.55
CA ALA A 766 17.84 25.62 20.36
C ALA A 766 18.27 26.55 19.21
N GLU A 767 18.69 27.78 19.51
CA GLU A 767 19.21 28.72 18.50
C GLU A 767 20.54 28.26 17.92
N ARG A 768 21.44 27.71 18.77
CA ARG A 768 22.70 27.14 18.31
C ARG A 768 22.48 25.94 17.39
N ALA A 769 21.62 25.01 17.77
CA ALA A 769 21.27 23.85 16.95
C ALA A 769 20.62 24.26 15.61
N ARG A 770 19.78 25.31 15.63
CA ARG A 770 19.16 25.84 14.42
C ARG A 770 20.16 26.53 13.50
N ALA A 771 21.10 27.31 14.06
CA ALA A 771 22.15 27.98 13.30
C ALA A 771 23.08 26.98 12.58
N THR A 772 23.32 25.80 13.18
CA THR A 772 24.16 24.75 12.60
C THR A 772 23.44 23.87 11.57
N VAL A 773 22.24 23.40 11.87
CA VAL A 773 21.48 22.49 10.99
C VAL A 773 20.77 23.26 9.86
N ALA A 774 20.37 24.50 10.12
CA ALA A 774 19.46 25.24 9.25
C ALA A 774 19.85 26.74 9.09
N PRO A 775 21.07 27.07 8.62
CA PRO A 775 21.57 28.44 8.56
C PRO A 775 20.72 29.34 7.65
N ALA A 776 20.34 30.51 8.15
CA ALA A 776 19.49 31.48 7.45
C ALA A 776 20.26 32.25 6.36
N SER A 777 21.58 32.42 6.53
CA SER A 777 22.49 33.16 5.63
C SER A 777 22.64 32.56 4.22
N LEU A 778 22.44 31.25 4.06
CA LEU A 778 22.51 30.62 2.73
C LEU A 778 21.34 31.04 1.83
N GLY A 779 20.17 31.33 2.41
CA GLY A 779 18.98 31.76 1.65
C GLY A 779 19.04 33.20 1.14
N SER A 780 19.85 34.07 1.75
CA SER A 780 19.98 35.49 1.37
C SER A 780 21.01 35.71 0.25
N THR A 781 22.03 34.85 0.14
CA THR A 781 23.11 35.03 -0.85
C THR A 781 22.74 34.52 -2.25
N ALA A 782 21.95 33.45 -2.35
CA ALA A 782 21.48 32.90 -3.64
C ALA A 782 20.63 33.91 -4.43
N LEU A 783 19.80 34.70 -3.72
CA LEU A 783 19.03 35.80 -4.28
C LEU A 783 19.89 36.91 -4.92
N ARG A 784 21.07 37.19 -4.35
CA ARG A 784 21.98 38.23 -4.87
C ARG A 784 22.70 37.81 -6.14
N ARG A 785 22.95 36.51 -6.34
CA ARG A 785 23.66 35.99 -7.53
C ARG A 785 22.78 35.86 -8.77
N MET A 786 21.45 35.73 -8.61
CA MET A 786 20.52 35.60 -9.74
C MET A 786 20.03 36.96 -10.31
N GLY A 787 20.62 38.09 -9.92
CA GLY A 787 20.29 39.41 -10.50
C GLY A 787 18.88 39.95 -10.21
N LEU A 788 18.12 39.31 -9.31
CA LEU A 788 16.73 39.68 -9.01
C LEU A 788 16.60 40.79 -7.95
N ALA A 789 17.71 41.33 -7.45
CA ALA A 789 17.73 42.58 -6.69
C ALA A 789 17.96 43.74 -7.66
N ARG A 790 16.91 44.20 -8.35
CA ARG A 790 16.98 45.47 -9.10
C ARG A 790 16.89 46.64 -8.13
N GLY A 791 17.99 47.37 -7.99
CA GLY A 791 18.00 48.73 -7.45
C GLY A 791 17.41 49.70 -8.48
N SER A 792 16.50 50.55 -8.02
CA SER A 792 16.05 51.76 -8.70
C SER A 792 17.25 52.68 -8.93
N ALA A 793 17.68 52.83 -10.18
CA ALA A 793 18.55 53.92 -10.59
C ALA A 793 17.69 55.19 -10.74
N VAL A 794 17.92 56.14 -9.84
CA VAL A 794 17.60 57.56 -10.05
C VAL A 794 18.58 58.07 -11.12
N GLY A 795 18.06 58.70 -12.17
CA GLY A 795 18.86 59.23 -13.28
C GLY A 795 19.73 60.42 -12.86
N PRO A 796 20.80 60.73 -13.60
CA PRO A 796 21.49 62.00 -13.50
C PRO A 796 20.78 63.03 -14.40
N ASP A 797 20.57 64.23 -13.85
CA ASP A 797 20.13 65.39 -14.61
C ASP A 797 21.34 66.31 -14.92
N GLU A 798 21.14 67.15 -15.94
CA GLU A 798 21.96 68.25 -16.46
C GLU A 798 22.98 68.00 -17.59
N GLY A 799 22.72 68.68 -18.72
CA GLY A 799 23.70 68.96 -19.77
C GLY A 799 23.06 69.33 -21.11
N ALA A 800 22.77 70.62 -21.31
CA ALA A 800 22.23 71.21 -22.54
C ALA A 800 22.96 70.82 -23.84
N ASN A 801 22.24 70.56 -24.92
CA ASN A 801 22.37 71.35 -26.17
C ASN A 801 21.23 71.06 -27.17
N GLN A 802 20.81 72.13 -27.83
CA GLN A 802 19.88 72.16 -28.95
C GLN A 802 20.46 71.44 -30.17
N ARG A 803 19.61 70.73 -30.92
CA ARG A 803 19.39 70.92 -32.38
C ARG A 803 18.40 69.88 -32.91
N THR A 804 17.43 70.38 -33.67
CA THR A 804 16.50 69.69 -34.56
C THR A 804 17.24 68.84 -35.60
N PRO A 805 16.54 67.89 -36.26
CA PRO A 805 15.98 68.26 -37.57
C PRO A 805 14.57 67.72 -37.82
N THR A 806 13.75 68.61 -38.39
CA THR A 806 12.71 68.31 -39.36
C THR A 806 13.30 67.69 -40.63
N GLY A 807 12.56 66.73 -41.22
CA GLY A 807 12.36 66.60 -42.66
C GLY A 807 13.51 66.06 -43.51
N ALA A 808 13.39 64.81 -43.93
CA ALA A 808 13.23 64.39 -45.32
C ALA A 808 12.74 62.93 -45.33
#